data_AF-A0A941JJF1-F1
#
_entry.id   AF-A0A941JJF1-F1
#
_cell.length_a   1.000
_cell.length_b   1.000
_cell.length_c   1.000
_cell.angle_alpha   90.00
_cell.angle_beta   90.00
_cell.angle_gamma   90.00
#
_symmetry.space_group_name_H-M   'P 1'
#
loop_
_entity.id
_entity.type
_entity.pdbx_description
1 polymer ?
#
loop_
_entity_poly.entity_id
_entity_poly.type
_entity_poly.pdbx_seq_one_letter_code
_entity_poly.pdbx_strand_id
1 'polypeptide(L)'
;MHPLSKLPAGLTPLALALRLVLGAALPLGLAGQAQAQAATQSIEYDVPAGPLAAALNRYAQQAGVAIVVNADALRGLDCAGLKGRHGVEEGFGILLRGSGYALGKTASGYVLKPAPEGAAGQAATLEEIKVRGAAVQETATARVEGYVARRGATGTKTDTPLIETPQSISVVTSDFIEATGATRLRDALAYTPGINVSPWGSDSRFDWTIIRGFDAQTPGYYLDGLPLRNNNGWAVWQTENYGAERIEVLRGPSSVLYGQTGPGGMINVVSKRPVEEPLHELQAQVGDHSRRQLAGDFSGPVDENGKLLYRFTGLAREARLPGSDLRNDRLYLAPSFTLRPSSDTSLTLLSHYLRVRDGSSYNGFPEVGTLLPNPNGRFSPKTYTGEPDFDHFNQSQWMVGYLLDHRVNDIWTLRQNARYGAIKTDYLQVYNKSDFAVVNPAVPDDPANFRVLQRYPFSSKESARLFTIDNQAQAKVSLGEWQHTLLFGVDYQRSRNDQRTDNSGTVSNIDGYDPVHTNDVRPGTPWFDARTSLSQTGFYLQDQIKWGNWVATLGGRHDSATTRVQSHLDGSDTRVTDRKFTSRAGLVYLHPSGWAPYVSYSESFSPTATIDPETNTPLKPETGRQYEAGLRYQPADGKSRYGIAVFDLRRRNYITYTPTFQPKQTGEISVRGLELEAAFQPLRNMNVVLAYTYTPRAIVTASSTPSEIGKQMQAVSRNQFSVWTDYRYMGLKMGLGARFMGSNLGYQESASAPVPSYTVMDAMLGYDFERWSLALNVRNLTNKAYISNCSAGICRYGDLRTAVATATYRW
;
A
#
# COMPACT_ATOMS: atom_id res chain seq x y z
N MET A 1 -50.04 28.10 30.32
CA MET A 1 -49.59 29.49 30.59
C MET A 1 -48.07 29.46 30.80
N HIS A 2 -47.36 30.25 29.98
CA HIS A 2 -45.90 30.53 29.97
C HIS A 2 -45.40 31.27 31.25
N PRO A 3 -44.08 31.54 31.51
CA PRO A 3 -42.92 31.73 30.59
C PRO A 3 -41.61 30.97 30.96
N LEU A 4 -40.75 30.51 30.02
CA LEU A 4 -39.62 31.16 29.28
C LEU A 4 -38.38 31.57 30.11
N SER A 5 -37.23 30.88 29.93
CA SER A 5 -35.92 31.50 29.58
C SER A 5 -34.74 30.53 29.36
N LYS A 6 -34.11 30.66 28.17
CA LYS A 6 -32.67 30.59 27.80
C LYS A 6 -31.90 29.25 27.76
N LEU A 7 -31.71 28.74 26.54
CA LEU A 7 -30.59 27.92 26.05
C LEU A 7 -29.71 28.78 25.12
N PRO A 8 -28.38 28.65 25.08
CA PRO A 8 -27.58 29.25 24.02
C PRO A 8 -27.40 28.28 22.85
N ALA A 9 -27.65 28.82 21.66
CA ALA A 9 -27.41 28.24 20.35
C ALA A 9 -25.95 28.46 19.90
N GLY A 10 -25.46 27.62 18.98
CA GLY A 10 -24.22 27.88 18.25
C GLY A 10 -23.65 26.66 17.53
N LEU A 11 -24.33 26.17 16.48
CA LEU A 11 -23.78 25.25 15.49
C LEU A 11 -23.93 25.89 14.09
N THR A 12 -22.96 25.62 13.21
CA THR A 12 -22.74 26.11 11.82
C THR A 12 -21.90 27.39 11.68
N PRO A 13 -20.89 27.39 10.77
CA PRO A 13 -21.15 27.35 9.33
C PRO A 13 -20.40 26.23 8.58
N LEU A 14 -21.16 25.33 7.96
CA LEU A 14 -20.72 24.43 6.88
C LEU A 14 -21.46 24.86 5.60
N ALA A 15 -21.23 26.10 5.14
CA ALA A 15 -21.83 26.63 3.91
C ALA A 15 -21.09 27.90 3.44
N LEU A 16 -19.85 27.77 2.96
CA LEU A 16 -19.22 28.83 2.16
C LEU A 16 -18.05 28.30 1.32
N ALA A 17 -18.35 27.47 0.31
CA ALA A 17 -17.39 27.11 -0.73
C ALA A 17 -18.11 26.59 -1.99
N LEU A 18 -19.03 27.39 -2.53
CA LEU A 18 -19.61 27.10 -3.86
C LEU A 18 -20.17 28.41 -4.44
N ARG A 19 -19.32 29.16 -5.16
CA ARG A 19 -19.65 30.20 -6.16
C ARG A 19 -18.42 31.06 -6.42
N LEU A 20 -17.64 30.71 -7.47
CA LEU A 20 -16.81 31.61 -8.29
C LEU A 20 -15.88 30.79 -9.19
N VAL A 21 -16.37 30.35 -10.36
CA VAL A 21 -15.54 30.09 -11.54
C VAL A 21 -16.39 30.33 -12.79
N LEU A 22 -16.17 31.43 -13.50
CA LEU A 22 -16.59 31.58 -14.90
C LEU A 22 -15.81 32.73 -15.55
N GLY A 23 -15.14 32.43 -16.67
CA GLY A 23 -14.78 33.39 -17.69
C GLY A 23 -13.28 33.46 -18.04
N ALA A 24 -12.85 32.68 -19.04
CA ALA A 24 -11.98 33.14 -20.13
C ALA A 24 -11.78 32.00 -21.14
N ALA A 25 -12.14 32.25 -22.40
CA ALA A 25 -11.84 31.43 -23.57
C ALA A 25 -11.04 32.30 -24.56
N LEU A 26 -10.10 31.71 -25.32
CA LEU A 26 -9.56 32.14 -26.64
C LEU A 26 -8.56 31.05 -27.15
N PRO A 27 -8.22 30.98 -28.46
CA PRO A 27 -8.17 29.73 -29.22
C PRO A 27 -6.78 29.30 -29.74
N LEU A 28 -6.72 28.04 -30.21
CA LEU A 28 -5.58 27.33 -30.81
C LEU A 28 -5.34 27.71 -32.29
N GLY A 29 -4.07 27.73 -32.70
CA GLY A 29 -3.62 27.75 -34.10
C GLY A 29 -2.83 26.48 -34.46
N LEU A 30 -3.10 25.91 -35.63
CA LEU A 30 -2.49 24.72 -36.22
C LEU A 30 -1.40 25.09 -37.25
N ALA A 31 -0.37 24.26 -37.40
CA ALA A 31 0.55 24.28 -38.54
C ALA A 31 0.84 22.85 -39.04
N GLY A 32 0.84 22.70 -40.38
CA GLY A 32 0.89 21.43 -41.10
C GLY A 32 2.29 20.92 -41.47
N GLN A 33 2.33 19.65 -41.92
CA GLN A 33 3.53 18.93 -42.37
C GLN A 33 3.57 18.80 -43.90
N ALA A 34 4.78 18.70 -44.46
CA ALA A 34 5.04 18.36 -45.86
C ALA A 34 5.84 17.05 -45.96
N GLN A 35 5.52 16.20 -46.96
CA GLN A 35 6.18 14.92 -47.28
C GLN A 35 6.87 14.99 -48.65
N ALA A 36 7.97 14.24 -48.80
CA ALA A 36 8.74 14.08 -50.05
C ALA A 36 8.60 12.64 -50.60
N GLN A 37 8.67 12.49 -51.93
CA GLN A 37 8.40 11.26 -52.68
C GLN A 37 9.65 10.76 -53.44
N ALA A 38 9.86 9.44 -53.50
CA ALA A 38 10.97 8.78 -54.21
C ALA A 38 10.45 7.93 -55.41
N ALA A 39 11.27 7.81 -56.46
CA ALA A 39 10.93 7.21 -57.77
C ALA A 39 11.19 5.69 -57.88
N THR A 40 10.37 4.97 -58.65
CA THR A 40 10.39 3.49 -58.82
C THR A 40 10.72 3.08 -60.28
N GLN A 41 11.49 2.01 -60.49
CA GLN A 41 11.92 1.48 -61.80
C GLN A 41 10.78 0.79 -62.61
N SER A 42 10.80 0.91 -63.95
CA SER A 42 9.80 0.34 -64.89
C SER A 42 10.37 -0.77 -65.81
N ILE A 43 9.66 -1.90 -65.94
CA ILE A 43 9.97 -3.10 -66.75
C ILE A 43 8.96 -3.23 -67.91
N GLU A 44 9.33 -3.84 -69.04
CA GLU A 44 8.44 -4.07 -70.19
C GLU A 44 7.61 -5.36 -70.03
N TYR A 45 6.30 -5.26 -70.27
CA TYR A 45 5.33 -6.36 -70.08
C TYR A 45 4.44 -6.54 -71.31
N ASP A 46 4.00 -7.79 -71.54
CA ASP A 46 3.02 -8.14 -72.58
C ASP A 46 2.04 -9.20 -72.03
N VAL A 47 0.85 -8.75 -71.65
CA VAL A 47 -0.23 -9.54 -71.07
C VAL A 47 -1.48 -9.36 -71.95
N PRO A 48 -1.98 -10.40 -72.63
CA PRO A 48 -3.15 -10.28 -73.49
C PRO A 48 -4.44 -10.08 -72.69
N ALA A 49 -5.46 -9.51 -73.35
CA ALA A 49 -6.81 -9.40 -72.83
C ALA A 49 -7.44 -10.79 -72.56
N GLY A 50 -8.31 -10.87 -71.56
CA GLY A 50 -8.99 -12.10 -71.17
C GLY A 50 -9.27 -12.19 -69.67
N PRO A 51 -9.51 -13.41 -69.14
CA PRO A 51 -9.90 -13.61 -67.75
C PRO A 51 -8.91 -13.00 -66.76
N LEU A 52 -9.42 -12.15 -65.87
CA LEU A 52 -8.61 -11.32 -64.98
C LEU A 52 -7.64 -12.15 -64.12
N ALA A 53 -8.09 -13.29 -63.58
CA ALA A 53 -7.24 -14.18 -62.79
C ALA A 53 -6.03 -14.71 -63.58
N ALA A 54 -6.21 -15.01 -64.87
CA ALA A 54 -5.12 -15.48 -65.74
C ALA A 54 -4.16 -14.34 -66.09
N ALA A 55 -4.67 -13.13 -66.34
CA ALA A 55 -3.87 -11.96 -66.63
C ALA A 55 -3.01 -11.52 -65.43
N LEU A 56 -3.57 -11.52 -64.21
CA LEU A 56 -2.84 -11.20 -62.98
C LEU A 56 -1.72 -12.19 -62.70
N ASN A 57 -1.98 -13.49 -62.86
CA ASN A 57 -0.95 -14.52 -62.68
C ASN A 57 0.19 -14.38 -63.72
N ARG A 58 -0.15 -14.12 -64.99
CA ARG A 58 0.86 -13.93 -66.05
C ARG A 58 1.71 -12.68 -65.80
N TYR A 59 1.09 -11.58 -65.37
CA TYR A 59 1.80 -10.36 -65.03
C TYR A 59 2.72 -10.55 -63.81
N ALA A 60 2.24 -11.21 -62.76
CA ALA A 60 3.03 -11.54 -61.57
C ALA A 60 4.28 -12.37 -61.92
N GLN A 61 4.12 -13.35 -62.81
CA GLN A 61 5.23 -14.16 -63.33
C GLN A 61 6.25 -13.32 -64.12
N GLN A 62 5.80 -12.44 -65.02
CA GLN A 62 6.70 -11.55 -65.77
C GLN A 62 7.42 -10.54 -64.85
N ALA A 63 6.74 -10.10 -63.78
CA ALA A 63 7.27 -9.14 -62.82
C ALA A 63 8.16 -9.78 -61.73
N GLY A 64 8.21 -11.11 -61.63
CA GLY A 64 9.00 -11.83 -60.63
C GLY A 64 8.49 -11.67 -59.19
N VAL A 65 7.18 -11.46 -59.01
CA VAL A 65 6.56 -11.21 -57.70
C VAL A 65 5.43 -12.17 -57.41
N ALA A 66 5.23 -12.51 -56.14
CA ALA A 66 4.11 -13.34 -55.70
C ALA A 66 2.83 -12.49 -55.52
N ILE A 67 1.68 -13.00 -55.98
CA ILE A 67 0.36 -12.43 -55.70
C ILE A 67 -0.58 -13.52 -55.16
N VAL A 68 -1.30 -13.21 -54.09
CA VAL A 68 -2.35 -14.06 -53.53
C VAL A 68 -3.71 -13.54 -54.02
N VAL A 69 -4.42 -14.36 -54.78
CA VAL A 69 -5.77 -14.06 -55.31
C VAL A 69 -6.76 -15.14 -54.90
N ASN A 70 -8.01 -14.76 -54.66
CA ASN A 70 -9.13 -15.71 -54.56
C ASN A 70 -9.73 -15.89 -55.96
N ALA A 71 -9.47 -17.04 -56.59
CA ALA A 71 -9.90 -17.30 -57.97
C ALA A 71 -11.43 -17.34 -58.14
N ASP A 72 -12.18 -17.76 -57.10
CA ASP A 72 -13.65 -17.78 -57.14
C ASP A 72 -14.23 -16.36 -57.16
N ALA A 73 -13.59 -15.43 -56.45
CA ALA A 73 -13.98 -14.02 -56.40
C ALA A 73 -13.70 -13.26 -57.72
N LEU A 74 -12.84 -13.81 -58.58
CA LEU A 74 -12.49 -13.23 -59.89
C LEU A 74 -13.21 -13.91 -61.06
N ARG A 75 -14.12 -14.85 -60.79
CA ARG A 75 -14.80 -15.63 -61.83
C ARG A 75 -15.75 -14.72 -62.63
N GLY A 76 -15.57 -14.69 -63.96
CA GLY A 76 -16.38 -13.89 -64.87
C GLY A 76 -15.94 -12.43 -65.03
N LEU A 77 -14.79 -12.03 -64.44
CA LEU A 77 -14.17 -10.73 -64.67
C LEU A 77 -13.08 -10.83 -65.74
N ASP A 78 -13.10 -9.90 -66.68
CA ASP A 78 -12.12 -9.78 -67.76
C ASP A 78 -11.31 -8.48 -67.65
N CYS A 79 -10.11 -8.47 -68.24
CA CYS A 79 -9.29 -7.27 -68.38
C CYS A 79 -8.93 -7.02 -69.84
N ALA A 80 -8.59 -5.77 -70.16
CA ALA A 80 -8.14 -5.37 -71.49
C ALA A 80 -6.70 -5.80 -71.82
N GLY A 81 -6.01 -6.48 -70.89
CA GLY A 81 -4.58 -6.78 -71.00
C GLY A 81 -3.71 -5.54 -70.75
N LEU A 82 -2.39 -5.71 -70.89
CA LEU A 82 -1.39 -4.68 -70.65
C LEU A 82 -0.21 -4.91 -71.58
N LYS A 83 0.23 -3.87 -72.30
CA LYS A 83 1.45 -3.91 -73.11
C LYS A 83 2.23 -2.60 -72.98
N GLY A 84 3.51 -2.68 -72.63
CA GLY A 84 4.38 -1.52 -72.48
C GLY A 84 5.27 -1.58 -71.23
N ARG A 85 6.02 -0.50 -70.97
CA ARG A 85 6.88 -0.38 -69.78
C ARG A 85 6.10 0.18 -68.61
N HIS A 86 6.01 -0.58 -67.52
CA HIS A 86 5.29 -0.21 -66.31
C HIS A 86 6.09 -0.56 -65.06
N GLY A 87 5.81 0.09 -63.94
CA GLY A 87 6.20 -0.42 -62.62
C GLY A 87 5.37 -1.64 -62.22
N VAL A 88 5.87 -2.47 -61.31
CA VAL A 88 5.15 -3.67 -60.84
C VAL A 88 3.76 -3.31 -60.31
N GLU A 89 3.66 -2.34 -59.40
CA GLU A 89 2.38 -1.90 -58.81
C GLU A 89 1.47 -1.21 -59.85
N GLU A 90 2.07 -0.46 -60.78
CA GLU A 90 1.36 0.25 -61.84
C GLU A 90 0.64 -0.70 -62.79
N GLY A 91 1.32 -1.73 -63.30
CA GLY A 91 0.70 -2.66 -64.25
C GLY A 91 -0.37 -3.56 -63.61
N PHE A 92 -0.23 -3.94 -62.34
CA PHE A 92 -1.34 -4.57 -61.61
C PHE A 92 -2.54 -3.62 -61.49
N GLY A 93 -2.31 -2.33 -61.23
CA GLY A 93 -3.36 -1.32 -61.20
C GLY A 93 -4.10 -1.17 -62.52
N ILE A 94 -3.40 -1.29 -63.65
CA ILE A 94 -4.02 -1.26 -64.99
C ILE A 94 -4.89 -2.50 -65.23
N LEU A 95 -4.38 -3.69 -64.92
CA LEU A 95 -5.11 -4.95 -65.10
C LEU A 95 -6.36 -5.03 -64.20
N LEU A 96 -6.32 -4.43 -63.01
CA LEU A 96 -7.42 -4.42 -62.04
C LEU A 96 -8.47 -3.33 -62.29
N ARG A 97 -8.28 -2.44 -63.26
CA ARG A 97 -9.18 -1.31 -63.49
C ARG A 97 -10.59 -1.79 -63.85
N GLY A 98 -11.58 -1.33 -63.09
CA GLY A 98 -12.98 -1.70 -63.29
C GLY A 98 -13.38 -3.07 -62.74
N SER A 99 -12.45 -3.81 -62.11
CA SER A 99 -12.72 -5.13 -61.53
C SER A 99 -13.41 -5.09 -60.16
N GLY A 100 -13.48 -3.92 -59.52
CA GLY A 100 -13.92 -3.80 -58.12
C GLY A 100 -12.86 -4.24 -57.10
N TYR A 101 -11.63 -4.52 -57.53
CA TYR A 101 -10.51 -4.92 -56.68
C TYR A 101 -9.29 -4.00 -56.85
N ALA A 102 -8.47 -3.94 -55.80
CA ALA A 102 -7.22 -3.19 -55.73
C ALA A 102 -6.08 -4.08 -55.23
N LEU A 103 -4.85 -3.73 -55.58
CA LEU A 103 -3.64 -4.42 -55.13
C LEU A 103 -3.26 -3.95 -53.72
N GLY A 104 -3.07 -4.88 -52.79
CA GLY A 104 -2.46 -4.66 -51.49
C GLY A 104 -1.05 -5.22 -51.45
N LYS A 105 -0.10 -4.51 -50.82
CA LYS A 105 1.28 -4.98 -50.61
C LYS A 105 1.41 -5.66 -49.25
N THR A 106 2.17 -6.74 -49.17
CA THR A 106 2.54 -7.43 -47.92
C THR A 106 4.07 -7.56 -47.82
N ALA A 107 4.58 -8.03 -46.68
CA ALA A 107 6.01 -8.28 -46.49
C ALA A 107 6.58 -9.37 -47.42
N SER A 108 5.72 -10.20 -48.03
CA SER A 108 6.09 -11.37 -48.84
C SER A 108 5.59 -11.32 -50.30
N GLY A 109 4.96 -10.23 -50.73
CA GLY A 109 4.43 -10.07 -52.09
C GLY A 109 3.22 -9.15 -52.14
N TYR A 110 2.21 -9.54 -52.93
CA TYR A 110 0.97 -8.79 -53.12
C TYR A 110 -0.27 -9.64 -52.81
N VAL A 111 -1.38 -8.99 -52.48
CA VAL A 111 -2.68 -9.61 -52.19
C VAL A 111 -3.79 -8.78 -52.81
N LEU A 112 -4.85 -9.42 -53.30
CA LEU A 112 -6.02 -8.72 -53.82
C LEU A 112 -6.96 -8.29 -52.68
N LYS A 113 -7.41 -7.03 -52.69
CA LYS A 113 -8.40 -6.49 -51.73
C LYS A 113 -9.56 -5.85 -52.49
N PRO A 114 -10.80 -5.81 -51.95
CA PRO A 114 -11.89 -5.03 -52.54
C PRO A 114 -11.48 -3.56 -52.69
N ALA A 115 -11.74 -2.96 -53.85
CA ALA A 115 -11.48 -1.55 -54.09
C ALA A 115 -12.46 -0.69 -53.27
N PRO A 116 -12.00 0.34 -52.53
CA PRO A 116 -12.91 1.26 -51.87
C PRO A 116 -13.72 2.03 -52.91
N GLU A 117 -15.04 2.11 -52.74
CA GLU A 117 -15.88 3.02 -53.54
C GLU A 117 -15.49 4.47 -53.22
N GLY A 118 -15.01 5.19 -54.24
CA GLY A 118 -14.70 6.62 -54.16
C GLY A 118 -13.32 6.95 -53.61
N ALA A 119 -12.27 6.77 -54.42
CA ALA A 119 -10.98 7.45 -54.19
C ALA A 119 -10.22 7.62 -55.51
N ALA A 120 -10.53 8.68 -56.25
CA ALA A 120 -9.59 9.22 -57.22
C ALA A 120 -8.49 9.98 -56.44
N GLY A 121 -7.26 9.51 -56.52
CA GLY A 121 -6.06 10.34 -56.39
C GLY A 121 -5.73 10.88 -55.00
N GLN A 122 -5.49 10.02 -54.02
CA GLN A 122 -4.53 10.24 -52.93
C GLN A 122 -4.21 8.87 -52.34
N ALA A 123 -2.93 8.57 -52.13
CA ALA A 123 -2.50 7.33 -51.51
C ALA A 123 -3.10 7.27 -50.09
N ALA A 124 -4.23 6.57 -49.96
CA ALA A 124 -4.79 6.23 -48.68
C ALA A 124 -3.85 5.20 -48.04
N THR A 125 -2.88 5.68 -47.25
CA THR A 125 -2.30 4.88 -46.19
C THR A 125 -3.47 4.35 -45.37
N LEU A 126 -3.76 3.05 -45.48
CA LEU A 126 -4.68 2.38 -44.57
C LEU A 126 -4.27 2.78 -43.16
N GLU A 127 -5.22 3.29 -42.37
CA GLU A 127 -4.95 3.55 -40.96
C GLU A 127 -4.33 2.29 -40.36
N GLU A 128 -3.23 2.47 -39.62
CA GLU A 128 -2.65 1.43 -38.79
C GLU A 128 -3.80 0.75 -38.06
N ILE A 129 -4.04 -0.54 -38.33
CA ILE A 129 -4.96 -1.34 -37.51
C ILE A 129 -4.27 -1.48 -36.16
N LYS A 130 -4.43 -0.46 -35.32
CA LYS A 130 -4.22 -0.57 -33.89
C LYS A 130 -5.31 -1.49 -33.41
N VAL A 131 -5.01 -2.78 -33.40
CA VAL A 131 -5.66 -3.70 -32.47
C VAL A 131 -5.35 -3.12 -31.10
N ARG A 132 -6.23 -2.25 -30.60
CA ARG A 132 -6.26 -1.90 -29.19
C ARG A 132 -6.55 -3.23 -28.52
N GLY A 133 -5.49 -3.89 -28.05
CA GLY A 133 -5.65 -5.02 -27.14
C GLY A 133 -6.70 -4.60 -26.12
N ALA A 134 -7.68 -5.47 -25.88
CA ALA A 134 -8.66 -5.24 -24.82
C ALA A 134 -7.92 -4.66 -23.61
N ALA A 135 -8.38 -3.51 -23.10
CA ALA A 135 -7.71 -2.75 -22.04
C ALA A 135 -7.04 -3.72 -21.06
N VAL A 136 -5.72 -3.61 -20.90
CA VAL A 136 -4.89 -4.52 -20.09
C VAL A 136 -5.70 -4.91 -18.86
N GLN A 137 -6.10 -6.17 -18.81
CA GLN A 137 -7.01 -6.61 -17.77
C GLN A 137 -6.27 -6.42 -16.45
N GLU A 138 -6.81 -5.55 -15.57
CA GLU A 138 -6.24 -5.30 -14.25
C GLU A 138 -5.96 -6.65 -13.58
N THR A 139 -4.77 -6.80 -13.01
CA THR A 139 -4.42 -7.99 -12.25
C THR A 139 -4.25 -7.64 -10.78
N ALA A 140 -4.29 -8.65 -9.92
CA ALA A 140 -4.06 -8.52 -8.50
C ALA A 140 -2.65 -8.03 -8.09
N THR A 141 -1.76 -7.67 -9.01
CA THR A 141 -0.42 -7.13 -8.66
C THR A 141 0.10 -6.05 -9.59
N ALA A 142 -0.59 -5.79 -10.71
CA ALA A 142 -0.21 -4.73 -11.63
C ALA A 142 -0.55 -3.33 -11.07
N ARG A 143 0.02 -2.32 -11.75
CA ARG A 143 -0.35 -0.91 -11.57
C ARG A 143 -1.85 -0.73 -11.77
N VAL A 144 -2.45 0.05 -10.88
CA VAL A 144 -3.84 0.47 -11.00
C VAL A 144 -3.84 1.91 -11.50
N GLU A 145 -4.52 2.15 -12.61
CA GLU A 145 -4.74 3.52 -13.10
C GLU A 145 -5.83 4.20 -12.24
N GLY A 146 -5.49 5.35 -11.66
CA GLY A 146 -6.39 6.05 -10.74
C GLY A 146 -6.49 5.38 -9.36
N TYR A 147 -7.60 5.59 -8.66
CA TYR A 147 -7.74 5.22 -7.24
C TYR A 147 -8.60 3.98 -6.99
N VAL A 148 -9.26 3.45 -8.02
CA VAL A 148 -10.23 2.36 -7.89
C VAL A 148 -9.61 1.07 -8.38
N ALA A 149 -8.98 0.34 -7.46
CA ALA A 149 -8.62 -1.06 -7.69
C ALA A 149 -9.88 -1.93 -7.68
N ARG A 150 -9.96 -2.91 -8.58
CA ARG A 150 -11.05 -3.86 -8.74
C ARG A 150 -10.61 -5.30 -8.47
N ARG A 151 -9.31 -5.59 -8.49
CA ARG A 151 -8.77 -6.93 -8.19
C ARG A 151 -7.64 -6.90 -7.17
N GLY A 152 -7.57 -7.95 -6.36
CA GLY A 152 -6.51 -8.11 -5.36
C GLY A 152 -6.30 -9.57 -5.01
N ALA A 153 -5.09 -9.87 -4.55
CA ALA A 153 -4.72 -11.21 -4.10
C ALA A 153 -4.69 -11.32 -2.58
N THR A 154 -4.60 -10.20 -1.85
CA THR A 154 -4.42 -10.27 -0.39
C THR A 154 -5.54 -11.03 0.32
N GLY A 155 -6.80 -10.91 -0.13
CA GLY A 155 -7.93 -11.57 0.54
C GLY A 155 -8.03 -13.09 0.33
N THR A 156 -7.45 -13.62 -0.74
CA THR A 156 -7.72 -15.00 -1.22
C THR A 156 -6.46 -15.76 -1.67
N LYS A 157 -5.29 -15.09 -1.76
CA LYS A 157 -4.05 -15.57 -2.41
C LYS A 157 -4.20 -15.96 -3.89
N THR A 158 -5.31 -15.59 -4.51
CA THR A 158 -5.58 -15.77 -5.93
C THR A 158 -5.97 -14.43 -6.53
N ASP A 159 -5.82 -14.27 -7.84
CA ASP A 159 -6.31 -13.06 -8.50
C ASP A 159 -7.85 -13.03 -8.49
N THR A 160 -8.45 -12.35 -7.51
CA THR A 160 -9.90 -12.32 -7.27
C THR A 160 -10.43 -10.88 -7.39
N PRO A 161 -11.59 -10.66 -8.04
CA PRO A 161 -12.30 -9.39 -7.95
C PRO A 161 -12.61 -9.02 -6.50
N LEU A 162 -12.34 -7.79 -6.10
CA LEU A 162 -12.56 -7.33 -4.73
C LEU A 162 -14.04 -7.42 -4.31
N ILE A 163 -14.96 -7.25 -5.27
CA ILE A 163 -16.41 -7.40 -5.02
C ILE A 163 -16.79 -8.81 -4.56
N GLU A 164 -16.04 -9.84 -4.97
CA GLU A 164 -16.29 -11.25 -4.66
C GLU A 164 -15.64 -11.72 -3.35
N THR A 165 -14.77 -10.90 -2.75
CA THR A 165 -14.01 -11.31 -1.56
C THR A 165 -14.82 -11.05 -0.29
N PRO A 166 -15.18 -12.03 0.55
CA PRO A 166 -16.06 -11.81 1.71
C PRO A 166 -15.30 -11.24 2.94
N GLN A 167 -14.53 -10.15 2.76
CA GLN A 167 -13.81 -9.46 3.85
C GLN A 167 -13.47 -8.02 3.46
N SER A 168 -13.52 -7.09 4.42
CA SER A 168 -13.15 -5.68 4.20
C SER A 168 -11.70 -5.52 3.71
N ILE A 169 -11.53 -4.99 2.50
CA ILE A 169 -10.23 -4.71 1.87
C ILE A 169 -10.23 -3.28 1.32
N SER A 170 -9.21 -2.50 1.67
CA SER A 170 -8.89 -1.25 1.01
C SER A 170 -7.62 -1.41 0.19
N VAL A 171 -7.59 -0.76 -0.97
CA VAL A 171 -6.39 -0.65 -1.80
C VAL A 171 -6.06 0.82 -1.99
N VAL A 172 -4.84 1.18 -1.62
CA VAL A 172 -4.21 2.48 -1.81
C VAL A 172 -3.26 2.35 -3.00
N THR A 173 -3.58 3.01 -4.11
CA THR A 173 -2.83 2.88 -5.37
C THR A 173 -1.61 3.80 -5.41
N SER A 174 -0.61 3.50 -6.24
CA SER A 174 0.53 4.38 -6.49
C SER A 174 0.11 5.80 -6.89
N ASP A 175 -0.88 5.94 -7.77
CA ASP A 175 -1.45 7.24 -8.15
C ASP A 175 -2.02 8.03 -6.95
N PHE A 176 -2.65 7.36 -5.97
CA PHE A 176 -3.17 8.01 -4.77
C PHE A 176 -2.06 8.39 -3.78
N ILE A 177 -1.03 7.55 -3.66
CA ILE A 177 0.18 7.85 -2.87
C ILE A 177 0.86 9.12 -3.40
N GLU A 178 1.01 9.23 -4.73
CA GLU A 178 1.55 10.42 -5.39
C GLU A 178 0.67 11.65 -5.17
N ALA A 179 -0.65 11.53 -5.38
CA ALA A 179 -1.58 12.65 -5.24
C ALA A 179 -1.60 13.24 -3.81
N THR A 180 -1.55 12.38 -2.79
CA THR A 180 -1.54 12.79 -1.37
C THR A 180 -0.16 13.21 -0.87
N GLY A 181 0.89 13.03 -1.67
CA GLY A 181 2.27 13.30 -1.27
C GLY A 181 2.69 12.47 -0.05
N ALA A 182 2.20 11.24 0.07
CA ALA A 182 2.43 10.39 1.23
C ALA A 182 3.89 9.89 1.27
N THR A 183 4.67 10.41 2.23
CA THR A 183 6.13 10.14 2.31
C THR A 183 6.51 8.90 3.11
N ARG A 184 5.55 8.34 3.87
CA ARG A 184 5.74 7.17 4.74
C ARG A 184 4.56 6.20 4.60
N LEU A 185 4.71 4.96 5.05
CA LEU A 185 3.62 3.97 4.96
C LEU A 185 2.37 4.45 5.70
N ARG A 186 2.56 4.97 6.92
CA ARG A 186 1.46 5.52 7.74
C ARG A 186 0.74 6.70 7.07
N ASP A 187 1.47 7.50 6.28
CA ASP A 187 0.90 8.64 5.56
C ASP A 187 -0.07 8.22 4.45
N ALA A 188 0.28 7.15 3.74
CA ALA A 188 -0.52 6.59 2.64
C ALA A 188 -1.82 5.96 3.16
N LEU A 189 -1.80 5.47 4.39
CA LEU A 189 -2.93 4.84 5.07
C LEU A 189 -3.86 5.83 5.78
N ALA A 190 -3.50 7.12 5.84
CA ALA A 190 -4.22 8.13 6.62
C ALA A 190 -5.66 8.41 6.14
N TYR A 191 -6.00 7.97 4.92
CA TYR A 191 -7.33 8.08 4.30
C TYR A 191 -8.07 6.73 4.22
N THR A 192 -7.60 5.72 4.95
CA THR A 192 -8.19 4.37 4.96
C THR A 192 -9.02 4.15 6.23
N PRO A 193 -10.25 3.59 6.14
CA PRO A 193 -11.08 3.39 7.33
C PRO A 193 -10.49 2.31 8.24
N GLY A 194 -10.74 2.47 9.54
CA GLY A 194 -10.33 1.54 10.58
C GLY A 194 -8.88 1.66 11.02
N ILE A 195 -8.12 2.64 10.49
CA ILE A 195 -6.69 2.79 10.74
C ILE A 195 -6.39 4.06 11.55
N ASN A 196 -5.71 3.90 12.69
CA ASN A 196 -5.02 4.99 13.36
C ASN A 196 -3.53 4.96 13.00
N VAL A 197 -3.06 6.03 12.36
CA VAL A 197 -1.70 6.17 11.79
C VAL A 197 -0.76 7.04 12.65
N SER A 198 -1.24 7.54 13.80
CA SER A 198 -0.43 8.32 14.73
C SER A 198 -0.67 7.92 16.19
N PRO A 199 -0.70 6.61 16.52
CA PRO A 199 -0.96 6.14 17.89
C PRO A 199 0.11 6.59 18.88
N TRP A 200 1.30 6.94 18.38
CA TRP A 200 2.44 7.41 19.16
C TRP A 200 2.94 8.79 18.69
N GLY A 201 2.06 9.61 18.10
CA GLY A 201 2.42 10.96 17.66
C GLY A 201 3.40 10.96 16.48
N SER A 202 4.19 12.03 16.38
CA SER A 202 5.16 12.25 15.31
C SER A 202 6.45 11.41 15.44
N ASP A 203 6.34 10.16 15.92
CA ASP A 203 7.49 9.25 16.05
C ASP A 203 8.23 9.12 14.72
N SER A 204 9.51 9.48 14.69
CA SER A 204 10.27 9.50 13.46
C SER A 204 10.67 8.09 12.99
N ARG A 205 10.79 7.14 13.91
CA ARG A 205 11.50 5.86 13.71
C ARG A 205 10.65 4.79 13.04
N PHE A 206 9.36 4.75 13.32
CA PHE A 206 8.46 3.68 12.89
C PHE A 206 7.16 4.21 12.28
N ASP A 207 6.61 3.41 11.37
CA ASP A 207 5.29 3.62 10.81
C ASP A 207 4.25 2.87 11.62
N TRP A 208 3.96 3.34 12.82
CA TRP A 208 2.98 2.69 13.71
C TRP A 208 1.57 2.77 13.14
N THR A 209 0.89 1.62 13.08
CA THR A 209 -0.51 1.55 12.64
C THR A 209 -1.32 0.64 13.55
N ILE A 210 -2.52 1.11 13.89
CA ILE A 210 -3.53 0.33 14.61
C ILE A 210 -4.71 0.09 13.68
N ILE A 211 -5.08 -1.17 13.48
CA ILE A 211 -6.25 -1.57 12.67
C ILE A 211 -7.33 -2.08 13.61
N ARG A 212 -8.53 -1.49 13.57
CA ARG A 212 -9.68 -1.87 14.41
C ARG A 212 -9.32 -2.01 15.90
N GLY A 213 -8.47 -1.11 16.42
CA GLY A 213 -8.07 -1.10 17.82
C GLY A 213 -6.96 -2.09 18.22
N PHE A 214 -6.31 -2.75 17.25
CA PHE A 214 -5.18 -3.65 17.49
C PHE A 214 -3.93 -3.21 16.73
N ASP A 215 -2.76 -3.39 17.33
CA ASP A 215 -1.47 -3.12 16.67
C ASP A 215 -1.32 -4.01 15.42
N ALA A 216 -0.93 -3.39 14.31
CA ALA A 216 -0.67 -4.11 13.06
C ALA A 216 0.83 -4.32 12.81
N GLN A 217 1.73 -3.64 13.51
CA GLN A 217 3.16 -3.76 13.27
C GLN A 217 3.70 -5.13 13.69
N THR A 218 3.16 -5.70 14.76
CA THR A 218 3.55 -7.02 15.27
C THR A 218 2.33 -7.94 15.33
N PRO A 219 2.05 -8.77 14.30
CA PRO A 219 2.90 -9.17 13.17
C PRO A 219 2.25 -8.94 11.78
N GLY A 220 1.45 -7.89 11.61
CA GLY A 220 0.57 -7.66 10.46
C GLY A 220 1.19 -7.01 9.22
N TYR A 221 2.52 -6.83 9.15
CA TYR A 221 3.18 -6.21 7.98
C TYR A 221 3.67 -7.27 6.98
N TYR A 222 3.37 -7.05 5.71
CA TYR A 222 3.67 -7.95 4.60
C TYR A 222 4.22 -7.16 3.42
N LEU A 223 5.07 -7.81 2.63
CA LEU A 223 5.57 -7.30 1.36
C LEU A 223 5.47 -8.43 0.33
N ASP A 224 4.77 -8.17 -0.77
CA ASP A 224 4.46 -9.16 -1.82
C ASP A 224 3.79 -10.44 -1.28
N GLY A 225 2.94 -10.30 -0.26
CA GLY A 225 2.24 -11.43 0.37
C GLY A 225 3.09 -12.28 1.32
N LEU A 226 4.37 -11.95 1.52
CA LEU A 226 5.26 -12.62 2.47
C LEU A 226 5.40 -11.78 3.77
N PRO A 227 5.37 -12.42 4.96
CA PRO A 227 5.36 -11.70 6.22
C PRO A 227 6.70 -11.02 6.52
N LEU A 228 6.65 -9.80 7.07
CA LEU A 228 7.80 -9.06 7.58
C LEU A 228 7.82 -9.15 9.11
N ARG A 229 8.27 -10.30 9.63
CA ARG A 229 8.16 -10.59 11.08
C ARG A 229 9.02 -9.67 11.93
N ASN A 230 8.38 -9.08 12.94
CA ASN A 230 9.01 -8.51 14.11
C ASN A 230 8.86 -9.47 15.30
N ASN A 231 9.95 -9.81 15.98
CA ASN A 231 9.95 -10.68 17.17
C ASN A 231 9.96 -9.85 18.46
N ASN A 232 9.07 -8.83 18.53
CA ASN A 232 8.94 -7.93 19.67
C ASN A 232 10.22 -7.13 20.02
N GLY A 233 11.04 -6.82 19.01
CA GLY A 233 12.22 -5.95 19.12
C GLY A 233 12.02 -4.61 18.41
N TRP A 234 13.11 -3.84 18.33
CA TRP A 234 13.21 -2.53 17.67
C TRP A 234 13.75 -2.63 16.22
N ALA A 235 14.27 -3.78 15.80
CA ALA A 235 14.62 -4.07 14.40
C ALA A 235 13.36 -4.34 13.55
N VAL A 236 12.59 -3.29 13.28
CA VAL A 236 11.33 -3.36 12.53
C VAL A 236 11.59 -3.13 11.04
N TRP A 237 11.13 -4.06 10.21
CA TRP A 237 11.21 -3.94 8.76
C TRP A 237 10.42 -2.73 8.26
N GLN A 238 11.07 -1.90 7.44
CA GLN A 238 10.43 -0.77 6.77
C GLN A 238 10.22 -1.05 5.28
N THR A 239 9.20 -0.42 4.71
CA THR A 239 8.91 -0.40 3.27
C THR A 239 9.06 1.04 2.75
N GLU A 240 9.17 1.18 1.42
CA GLU A 240 9.32 2.48 0.76
C GLU A 240 8.17 2.69 -0.22
N ASN A 241 7.42 3.77 -0.05
CA ASN A 241 6.25 4.10 -0.87
C ASN A 241 6.62 4.31 -2.33
N TYR A 242 7.80 4.89 -2.62
CA TYR A 242 8.25 5.06 -4.01
C TYR A 242 8.48 3.71 -4.74
N GLY A 243 8.79 2.66 -3.98
CA GLY A 243 8.94 1.28 -4.48
C GLY A 243 7.63 0.47 -4.49
N ALA A 244 6.52 1.05 -4.05
CA ALA A 244 5.23 0.37 -3.95
C ALA A 244 4.37 0.63 -5.20
N GLU A 245 3.81 -0.44 -5.76
CA GLU A 245 2.79 -0.36 -6.80
C GLU A 245 1.42 -0.07 -6.19
N ARG A 246 1.17 -0.65 -5.01
CA ARG A 246 -0.02 -0.44 -4.18
C ARG A 246 0.18 -0.96 -2.77
N ILE A 247 -0.65 -0.48 -1.86
CA ILE A 247 -0.73 -0.94 -0.48
C ILE A 247 -2.15 -1.48 -0.25
N GLU A 248 -2.26 -2.74 0.15
CA GLU A 248 -3.52 -3.41 0.42
C GLU A 248 -3.71 -3.60 1.93
N VAL A 249 -4.85 -3.17 2.47
CA VAL A 249 -5.20 -3.37 3.88
C VAL A 249 -6.34 -4.34 3.98
N LEU A 250 -6.08 -5.51 4.56
CA LEU A 250 -7.08 -6.52 4.88
C LEU A 250 -7.47 -6.37 6.35
N ARG A 251 -8.71 -5.99 6.61
CA ARG A 251 -9.20 -5.73 7.97
C ARG A 251 -9.83 -6.98 8.59
N GLY A 252 -9.50 -7.21 9.85
CA GLY A 252 -9.89 -8.40 10.60
C GLY A 252 -8.96 -9.61 10.37
N PRO A 253 -9.20 -10.71 11.08
CA PRO A 253 -8.34 -11.89 11.08
C PRO A 253 -8.09 -12.47 9.68
N SER A 254 -6.84 -12.86 9.40
CA SER A 254 -6.43 -13.43 8.11
C SER A 254 -5.48 -14.63 8.22
N SER A 255 -5.42 -15.27 9.41
CA SER A 255 -4.46 -16.34 9.67
C SER A 255 -4.61 -17.56 8.77
N VAL A 256 -5.82 -17.86 8.27
CA VAL A 256 -6.04 -19.01 7.38
C VAL A 256 -5.14 -18.98 6.15
N LEU A 257 -4.81 -17.80 5.62
CA LEU A 257 -3.91 -17.69 4.47
C LEU A 257 -2.49 -17.31 4.88
N TYR A 258 -2.31 -16.56 5.97
CA TYR A 258 -1.03 -15.92 6.29
C TYR A 258 -0.38 -16.37 7.61
N GLY A 259 -0.89 -17.43 8.23
CA GLY A 259 -0.38 -17.97 9.48
C GLY A 259 -0.50 -16.97 10.62
N GLN A 260 0.57 -16.78 11.40
CA GLN A 260 0.56 -15.86 12.54
C GLN A 260 0.21 -14.44 12.07
N THR A 261 -0.97 -13.92 12.43
CA THR A 261 -1.42 -12.56 12.07
C THR A 261 -2.23 -12.00 13.23
N GLY A 262 -2.15 -10.69 13.48
CA GLY A 262 -2.91 -10.04 14.54
C GLY A 262 -4.42 -10.06 14.25
N PRO A 263 -5.28 -9.91 15.28
CA PRO A 263 -6.73 -9.85 15.10
C PRO A 263 -7.21 -8.64 14.29
N GLY A 264 -6.45 -7.54 14.29
CA GLY A 264 -6.78 -6.33 13.51
C GLY A 264 -6.68 -6.55 12.00
N GLY A 265 -5.86 -7.50 11.56
CA GLY A 265 -5.62 -7.81 10.15
C GLY A 265 -4.19 -7.52 9.71
N MET A 266 -4.02 -7.13 8.45
CA MET A 266 -2.70 -6.96 7.85
C MET A 266 -2.63 -5.83 6.82
N ILE A 267 -1.42 -5.32 6.64
CA ILE A 267 -1.02 -4.37 5.59
C ILE A 267 -0.01 -5.08 4.69
N ASN A 268 -0.36 -5.23 3.42
CA ASN A 268 0.48 -5.81 2.40
C ASN A 268 0.92 -4.74 1.41
N VAL A 269 2.23 -4.48 1.35
CA VAL A 269 2.82 -3.63 0.31
C VAL A 269 3.11 -4.51 -0.90
N VAL A 270 2.61 -4.14 -2.08
CA VAL A 270 2.94 -4.80 -3.34
C VAL A 270 4.04 -3.99 -4.00
N SER A 271 5.19 -4.60 -4.22
CA SER A 271 6.33 -3.95 -4.86
C SER A 271 6.08 -3.72 -6.35
N LYS A 272 6.71 -2.66 -6.87
CA LYS A 272 6.88 -2.41 -8.29
C LYS A 272 7.62 -3.59 -8.96
N ARG A 273 7.14 -4.02 -10.13
CA ARG A 273 7.68 -5.16 -10.89
C ARG A 273 8.10 -4.75 -12.30
N PRO A 274 8.99 -5.51 -12.97
CA PRO A 274 9.32 -5.29 -14.37
C PRO A 274 8.09 -5.24 -15.28
N VAL A 275 8.07 -4.28 -16.19
CA VAL A 275 7.00 -4.07 -17.17
C VAL A 275 7.50 -4.30 -18.60
N GLU A 276 6.59 -4.62 -19.50
CA GLU A 276 6.88 -4.86 -20.92
C GLU A 276 7.02 -3.56 -21.71
N GLU A 277 6.24 -2.54 -21.35
CA GLU A 277 6.37 -1.21 -21.94
C GLU A 277 7.53 -0.48 -21.25
N PRO A 278 8.51 0.04 -22.02
CA PRO A 278 9.58 0.84 -21.45
C PRO A 278 9.03 1.98 -20.58
N LEU A 279 9.54 2.07 -19.37
CA LEU A 279 9.19 3.08 -18.39
C LEU A 279 10.47 3.68 -17.87
N HIS A 280 10.67 4.98 -18.08
CA HIS A 280 11.76 5.72 -17.46
C HIS A 280 11.22 6.95 -16.75
N GLU A 281 11.61 7.10 -15.50
CA GLU A 281 11.25 8.22 -14.65
C GLU A 281 12.47 8.72 -13.88
N LEU A 282 12.62 10.04 -13.82
CA LEU A 282 13.47 10.73 -12.87
C LEU A 282 12.64 11.72 -12.06
N GLN A 283 12.87 11.76 -10.75
CA GLN A 283 12.17 12.64 -9.83
C GLN A 283 13.17 13.40 -8.96
N ALA A 284 12.95 14.70 -8.84
CA ALA A 284 13.63 15.56 -7.88
C ALA A 284 12.60 16.17 -6.91
N GLN A 285 12.93 16.22 -5.63
CA GLN A 285 12.11 16.87 -4.62
C GLN A 285 12.92 17.78 -3.71
N VAL A 286 12.30 18.91 -3.37
CA VAL A 286 12.76 19.85 -2.33
C VAL A 286 11.61 20.12 -1.37
N GLY A 287 11.89 20.48 -0.14
CA GLY A 287 10.83 20.76 0.83
C GLY A 287 11.34 21.43 2.08
N ASP A 288 10.44 21.59 3.04
CA ASP A 288 10.83 22.04 4.38
C ASP A 288 11.79 21.05 5.07
N HIS A 289 12.34 21.52 6.20
CA HIS A 289 13.32 20.76 6.97
C HIS A 289 14.51 20.29 6.11
N SER A 290 15.00 21.19 5.26
CA SER A 290 16.16 20.96 4.39
C SER A 290 16.05 19.71 3.51
N ARG A 291 14.83 19.31 3.15
CA ARG A 291 14.60 18.10 2.35
C ARG A 291 15.13 18.26 0.94
N ARG A 292 15.94 17.29 0.52
CA ARG A 292 16.48 17.12 -0.84
C ARG A 292 16.39 15.64 -1.19
N GLN A 293 15.73 15.31 -2.29
CA GLN A 293 15.58 13.92 -2.71
C GLN A 293 15.71 13.78 -4.22
N LEU A 294 16.41 12.73 -4.64
CA LEU A 294 16.41 12.24 -6.00
C LEU A 294 15.84 10.82 -6.00
N ALA A 295 15.02 10.51 -6.99
CA ALA A 295 14.51 9.17 -7.20
C ALA A 295 14.45 8.85 -8.70
N GLY A 296 14.46 7.57 -9.03
CA GLY A 296 14.36 7.11 -10.41
C GLY A 296 13.76 5.72 -10.50
N ASP A 297 13.06 5.47 -11.58
CA ASP A 297 12.37 4.20 -11.86
C ASP A 297 12.53 3.88 -13.34
N PHE A 298 13.23 2.79 -13.63
CA PHE A 298 13.59 2.39 -14.99
C PHE A 298 13.19 0.95 -15.20
N SER A 299 12.41 0.66 -16.23
CA SER A 299 11.93 -0.68 -16.52
C SER A 299 11.71 -0.88 -18.01
N GLY A 300 11.74 -2.14 -18.43
CA GLY A 300 11.42 -2.53 -19.80
C GLY A 300 12.01 -3.90 -20.13
N PRO A 301 11.89 -4.31 -21.40
CA PRO A 301 12.52 -5.52 -21.90
C PRO A 301 14.03 -5.35 -22.06
N VAL A 302 14.78 -6.40 -21.74
CA VAL A 302 16.24 -6.49 -21.97
C VAL A 302 16.53 -7.10 -23.34
N ASP A 303 15.63 -7.97 -23.83
CA ASP A 303 15.71 -8.59 -25.15
C ASP A 303 14.49 -8.27 -26.01
N GLU A 304 14.65 -8.38 -27.34
CA GLU A 304 13.60 -8.07 -28.32
C GLU A 304 12.34 -8.95 -28.18
N ASN A 305 12.47 -10.13 -27.60
CA ASN A 305 11.36 -11.08 -27.44
C ASN A 305 10.60 -10.89 -26.10
N GLY A 306 11.03 -9.93 -25.25
CA GLY A 306 10.42 -9.68 -23.94
C GLY A 306 10.52 -10.84 -22.95
N LYS A 307 11.49 -11.75 -23.13
CA LYS A 307 11.68 -12.92 -22.25
C LYS A 307 12.35 -12.53 -20.94
N LEU A 308 13.25 -11.56 -20.96
CA LEU A 308 13.89 -10.98 -19.79
C LEU A 308 13.47 -9.52 -19.68
N LEU A 309 12.84 -9.19 -18.57
CA LEU A 309 12.48 -7.81 -18.21
C LEU A 309 13.31 -7.38 -17.00
N TYR A 310 13.59 -6.08 -16.91
CA TYR A 310 14.26 -5.50 -15.75
C TYR A 310 13.42 -4.38 -15.14
N ARG A 311 13.66 -4.09 -13.86
CA ARG A 311 13.28 -2.83 -13.24
C ARG A 311 14.29 -2.44 -12.18
N PHE A 312 14.70 -1.18 -12.18
CA PHE A 312 15.49 -0.56 -11.14
C PHE A 312 14.73 0.65 -10.59
N THR A 313 14.34 0.56 -9.32
CA THR A 313 13.74 1.69 -8.59
C THR A 313 14.70 2.13 -7.49
N GLY A 314 14.98 3.42 -7.40
CA GLY A 314 15.93 3.98 -6.44
C GLY A 314 15.49 5.33 -5.90
N LEU A 315 15.87 5.62 -4.66
CA LEU A 315 15.61 6.90 -4.00
C LEU A 315 16.74 7.20 -3.02
N ALA A 316 17.26 8.42 -3.05
CA ALA A 316 18.20 8.97 -2.09
C ALA A 316 17.66 10.31 -1.56
N ARG A 317 17.52 10.41 -0.24
CA ARG A 317 17.01 11.58 0.47
C ARG A 317 17.98 12.00 1.55
N GLU A 318 18.23 13.30 1.61
CA GLU A 318 18.77 14.00 2.76
C GLU A 318 17.70 14.94 3.31
N ALA A 319 17.48 14.95 4.62
CA ALA A 319 16.49 15.80 5.25
C ALA A 319 16.78 16.00 6.74
N ARG A 320 15.97 16.84 7.36
CA ARG A 320 15.95 17.07 8.79
C ARG A 320 14.59 16.72 9.38
N LEU A 321 14.58 16.37 10.66
CA LEU A 321 13.35 16.11 11.41
C LEU A 321 12.70 17.44 11.84
N PRO A 322 11.37 17.55 11.75
CA PRO A 322 10.65 18.69 12.32
C PRO A 322 10.90 18.83 13.83
N GLY A 323 11.15 20.05 14.30
CA GLY A 323 11.32 20.39 15.72
C GLY A 323 12.71 20.12 16.31
N SER A 324 13.41 19.07 15.87
CA SER A 324 14.74 18.72 16.43
C SER A 324 15.93 19.05 15.54
N ASP A 325 15.71 19.29 14.24
CA ASP A 325 16.76 19.47 13.22
C ASP A 325 17.79 18.31 13.16
N LEU A 326 17.40 17.12 13.64
CA LEU A 326 18.23 15.93 13.51
C LEU A 326 18.12 15.32 12.11
N ARG A 327 19.04 14.43 11.75
CA ARG A 327 19.07 13.77 10.43
C ARG A 327 17.79 12.99 10.14
N ASN A 328 17.40 12.92 8.87
CA ASN A 328 16.26 12.13 8.38
C ASN A 328 16.57 11.56 6.99
N ASP A 329 17.75 10.96 6.85
CA ASP A 329 18.28 10.53 5.57
C ASP A 329 17.81 9.11 5.22
N ARG A 330 17.58 8.86 3.93
CA ARG A 330 17.11 7.56 3.43
C ARG A 330 17.75 7.22 2.10
N LEU A 331 18.16 5.96 1.94
CA LEU A 331 18.61 5.39 0.68
C LEU A 331 17.85 4.09 0.42
N TYR A 332 17.15 4.00 -0.71
CA TYR A 332 16.43 2.82 -1.17
C TYR A 332 16.90 2.46 -2.57
N LEU A 333 17.26 1.20 -2.79
CA LEU A 333 17.70 0.66 -4.08
C LEU A 333 17.01 -0.69 -4.27
N ALA A 334 16.28 -0.88 -5.37
CA ALA A 334 15.50 -2.08 -5.62
C ALA A 334 15.61 -2.56 -7.08
N PRO A 335 16.66 -3.33 -7.43
CA PRO A 335 16.72 -4.02 -8.71
C PRO A 335 15.85 -5.28 -8.69
N SER A 336 15.19 -5.53 -9.82
CA SER A 336 14.35 -6.69 -10.05
C SER A 336 14.40 -7.12 -11.51
N PHE A 337 14.12 -8.41 -11.73
CA PHE A 337 14.16 -9.03 -13.06
C PHE A 337 13.02 -10.02 -13.19
N THR A 338 12.39 -10.10 -14.36
CA THR A 338 11.40 -11.13 -14.67
C THR A 338 11.86 -11.92 -15.87
N LEU A 339 12.11 -13.22 -15.67
CA LEU A 339 12.40 -14.18 -16.72
C LEU A 339 11.13 -14.95 -17.07
N ARG A 340 10.81 -15.01 -18.35
CA ARG A 340 9.66 -15.74 -18.93
C ARG A 340 10.19 -16.75 -19.94
N PRO A 341 10.60 -17.96 -19.50
CA PRO A 341 11.14 -18.97 -20.41
C PRO A 341 10.12 -19.42 -21.47
N SER A 342 8.83 -19.40 -21.12
CA SER A 342 7.68 -19.74 -21.97
C SER A 342 6.46 -18.90 -21.58
N SER A 343 5.34 -19.07 -22.29
CA SER A 343 4.04 -18.46 -21.91
C SER A 343 3.44 -19.02 -20.62
N ASP A 344 3.93 -20.17 -20.16
CA ASP A 344 3.39 -20.87 -18.98
C ASP A 344 4.22 -20.64 -17.72
N THR A 345 5.42 -20.08 -17.83
CA THR A 345 6.35 -19.95 -16.71
C THR A 345 6.87 -18.54 -16.61
N SER A 346 6.78 -17.95 -15.42
CA SER A 346 7.36 -16.66 -15.09
C SER A 346 8.10 -16.74 -13.75
N LEU A 347 9.36 -16.30 -13.73
CA LEU A 347 10.19 -16.18 -12.53
C LEU A 347 10.58 -14.71 -12.35
N THR A 348 10.12 -14.09 -11.28
CA THR A 348 10.50 -12.71 -10.92
C THR A 348 11.45 -12.72 -9.73
N LEU A 349 12.66 -12.23 -9.91
CA LEU A 349 13.62 -11.94 -8.85
C LEU A 349 13.36 -10.52 -8.32
N LEU A 350 13.18 -10.39 -7.00
CA LEU A 350 12.98 -9.14 -6.30
C LEU A 350 14.09 -8.95 -5.27
N SER A 351 14.69 -7.76 -5.23
CA SER A 351 15.65 -7.42 -4.20
C SER A 351 15.54 -5.95 -3.82
N HIS A 352 15.90 -5.63 -2.58
CA HIS A 352 16.10 -4.25 -2.19
C HIS A 352 17.11 -4.09 -1.06
N TYR A 353 17.72 -2.90 -1.02
CA TYR A 353 18.52 -2.38 0.06
C TYR A 353 17.87 -1.08 0.56
N LEU A 354 17.62 -0.99 1.85
CA LEU A 354 17.09 0.22 2.49
C LEU A 354 17.99 0.60 3.68
N ARG A 355 18.48 1.83 3.67
CA ARG A 355 19.25 2.43 4.75
C ARG A 355 18.53 3.67 5.24
N VAL A 356 18.36 3.76 6.56
CA VAL A 356 17.80 4.90 7.27
C VAL A 356 18.84 5.42 8.25
N ARG A 357 19.03 6.74 8.25
CA ARG A 357 19.83 7.48 9.22
C ARG A 357 18.95 8.57 9.76
N ASP A 358 18.28 8.26 10.85
CA ASP A 358 17.33 9.15 11.51
C ASP A 358 17.89 9.59 12.87
N GLY A 359 17.53 10.78 13.33
CA GLY A 359 17.92 11.32 14.63
C GLY A 359 17.13 10.79 15.82
N SER A 360 16.19 9.87 15.59
CA SER A 360 15.29 9.37 16.64
C SER A 360 14.54 10.48 17.38
N SER A 361 13.56 11.09 16.72
CA SER A 361 12.64 12.03 17.36
C SER A 361 11.36 11.32 17.79
N TYR A 362 11.24 11.04 19.09
CA TYR A 362 10.01 10.56 19.71
C TYR A 362 9.76 11.34 21.01
N ASN A 363 9.42 12.62 20.83
CA ASN A 363 9.15 13.53 21.94
C ASN A 363 7.77 13.26 22.56
N GLY A 364 7.74 13.19 23.88
CA GLY A 364 6.52 13.23 24.67
C GLY A 364 6.71 14.18 25.86
N PHE A 365 5.66 14.87 26.26
CA PHE A 365 5.68 15.82 27.35
C PHE A 365 4.65 15.44 28.42
N PRO A 366 4.85 15.84 29.69
CA PRO A 366 3.86 15.65 30.74
C PRO A 366 2.47 16.17 30.36
N GLU A 367 1.41 15.55 30.89
CA GLU A 367 0.04 16.02 30.70
C GLU A 367 -0.13 17.49 31.13
N VAL A 368 0.49 17.88 32.24
CA VAL A 368 0.56 19.26 32.71
C VAL A 368 1.51 20.06 31.80
N GLY A 369 0.94 20.96 31.00
CA GLY A 369 1.65 21.73 29.98
C GLY A 369 1.40 21.23 28.56
N THR A 370 0.61 20.16 28.39
CA THR A 370 0.12 19.72 27.08
C THR A 370 -1.40 19.62 27.06
N LEU A 371 -1.95 18.64 27.79
CA LEU A 371 -3.37 18.37 27.92
C LEU A 371 -4.00 19.29 28.98
N LEU A 372 -3.35 19.36 30.14
CA LEU A 372 -3.74 20.20 31.27
C LEU A 372 -2.98 21.54 31.25
N PRO A 373 -3.54 22.60 31.88
CA PRO A 373 -2.83 23.86 32.06
C PRO A 373 -1.53 23.69 32.87
N ASN A 374 -0.53 24.50 32.57
CA ASN A 374 0.72 24.62 33.35
C ASN A 374 1.00 26.11 33.56
N PRO A 375 1.47 26.53 34.75
CA PRO A 375 1.75 27.94 35.05
C PRO A 375 2.78 28.59 34.11
N ASN A 376 3.64 27.80 33.44
CA ASN A 376 4.63 28.28 32.47
C ASN A 376 4.11 28.34 31.02
N GLY A 377 2.82 28.03 30.78
CA GLY A 377 2.25 27.93 29.44
C GLY A 377 2.24 26.50 28.89
N ARG A 378 2.14 26.33 27.57
CA ARG A 378 2.13 25.01 26.91
C ARG A 378 3.49 24.67 26.33
N PHE A 379 3.89 23.41 26.40
CA PHE A 379 5.05 22.92 25.67
C PHE A 379 4.81 23.05 24.17
N SER A 380 5.81 23.61 23.47
CA SER A 380 5.77 23.73 22.02
C SER A 380 5.99 22.35 21.39
N PRO A 381 5.20 21.96 20.37
CA PRO A 381 5.46 20.75 19.59
C PRO A 381 6.78 20.81 18.80
N LYS A 382 7.41 21.99 18.73
CA LYS A 382 8.72 22.19 18.10
C LYS A 382 9.88 22.05 19.09
N THR A 383 9.62 21.99 20.40
CA THR A 383 10.71 21.83 21.37
C THR A 383 11.23 20.39 21.31
N TYR A 384 12.53 20.23 21.23
CA TYR A 384 13.20 18.96 21.34
C TYR A 384 13.96 18.87 22.67
N THR A 385 13.72 17.80 23.42
CA THR A 385 14.23 17.63 24.78
C THR A 385 15.12 16.39 24.93
N GLY A 386 15.44 15.73 23.82
CA GLY A 386 16.44 14.66 23.77
C GLY A 386 17.87 15.22 23.80
N GLU A 387 18.84 14.42 23.36
CA GLU A 387 20.25 14.81 23.27
C GLU A 387 20.76 14.62 21.82
N PRO A 388 20.93 15.71 21.04
CA PRO A 388 21.20 15.64 19.60
C PRO A 388 22.40 14.79 19.17
N ASP A 389 23.45 14.76 20.00
CA ASP A 389 24.70 14.03 19.72
C ASP A 389 24.61 12.54 20.12
N PHE A 390 23.61 12.17 20.92
CA PHE A 390 23.36 10.80 21.37
C PHE A 390 22.22 10.15 20.57
N ASP A 391 21.10 10.86 20.43
CA ASP A 391 19.86 10.33 19.86
C ASP A 391 20.01 10.02 18.37
N HIS A 392 19.79 8.76 18.01
CA HIS A 392 19.75 8.32 16.63
C HIS A 392 19.03 6.98 16.46
N PHE A 393 18.50 6.78 15.26
CA PHE A 393 17.92 5.53 14.79
C PHE A 393 18.54 5.19 13.43
N ASN A 394 19.61 4.39 13.48
CA ASN A 394 20.35 3.96 12.32
C ASN A 394 19.94 2.54 11.96
N GLN A 395 19.30 2.38 10.82
CA GLN A 395 18.85 1.08 10.33
C GLN A 395 19.44 0.79 8.94
N SER A 396 19.84 -0.45 8.72
CA SER A 396 20.16 -0.97 7.39
C SER A 396 19.52 -2.33 7.22
N GLN A 397 18.75 -2.49 6.15
CA GLN A 397 18.09 -3.75 5.81
C GLN A 397 18.29 -4.07 4.34
N TRP A 398 18.31 -5.35 4.03
CA TRP A 398 18.25 -5.84 2.65
C TRP A 398 17.41 -7.10 2.57
N MET A 399 16.82 -7.31 1.40
CA MET A 399 16.04 -8.50 1.10
C MET A 399 16.36 -8.98 -0.32
N VAL A 400 16.32 -10.29 -0.52
CA VAL A 400 16.36 -10.94 -1.83
C VAL A 400 15.33 -12.06 -1.82
N GLY A 401 14.61 -12.22 -2.92
CA GLY A 401 13.59 -13.24 -3.04
C GLY A 401 13.14 -13.43 -4.47
N TYR A 402 12.31 -14.42 -4.70
CA TYR A 402 11.71 -14.66 -6.00
C TYR A 402 10.22 -14.99 -5.88
N LEU A 403 9.53 -14.79 -6.99
CA LEU A 403 8.15 -15.19 -7.23
C LEU A 403 8.15 -16.07 -8.48
N LEU A 404 7.81 -17.35 -8.33
CA LEU A 404 7.65 -18.29 -9.43
C LEU A 404 6.16 -18.54 -9.66
N ASP A 405 5.71 -18.44 -10.92
CA ASP A 405 4.38 -18.84 -11.37
C ASP A 405 4.56 -19.80 -12.56
N HIS A 406 3.93 -20.97 -12.48
CA HIS A 406 3.97 -21.99 -13.53
C HIS A 406 2.58 -22.58 -13.76
N ARG A 407 2.03 -22.37 -14.97
CA ARG A 407 0.82 -23.02 -15.44
C ARG A 407 1.17 -24.42 -15.96
N VAL A 408 0.74 -25.44 -15.22
CA VAL A 408 0.97 -26.85 -15.60
C VAL A 408 0.02 -27.25 -16.75
N ASN A 409 -1.23 -26.79 -16.67
CA ASN A 409 -2.28 -26.98 -17.67
C ASN A 409 -3.44 -26.01 -17.38
N ASP A 410 -4.58 -26.18 -18.05
CA ASP A 410 -5.76 -25.32 -17.90
C ASP A 410 -6.41 -25.38 -16.50
N ILE A 411 -6.13 -26.43 -15.72
CA ILE A 411 -6.66 -26.62 -14.37
C ILE A 411 -5.67 -26.10 -13.34
N TRP A 412 -4.41 -26.53 -13.43
CA TRP A 412 -3.41 -26.37 -12.37
C TRP A 412 -2.42 -25.25 -12.64
N THR A 413 -2.23 -24.40 -11.62
CA THR A 413 -1.15 -23.42 -11.53
C THR A 413 -0.37 -23.62 -10.24
N LEU A 414 0.95 -23.70 -10.34
CA LEU A 414 1.85 -23.80 -9.20
C LEU A 414 2.54 -22.46 -8.97
N ARG A 415 2.61 -22.02 -7.72
CA ARG A 415 3.37 -20.83 -7.32
C ARG A 415 4.32 -21.13 -6.18
N GLN A 416 5.48 -20.49 -6.21
CA GLN A 416 6.43 -20.54 -5.09
C GLN A 416 7.02 -19.15 -4.88
N ASN A 417 6.80 -18.61 -3.70
CA ASN A 417 7.30 -17.29 -3.31
C ASN A 417 8.27 -17.46 -2.15
N ALA A 418 9.50 -16.97 -2.28
CA ALA A 418 10.50 -17.08 -1.23
C ALA A 418 11.23 -15.76 -1.01
N ARG A 419 11.63 -15.49 0.23
CA ARG A 419 12.41 -14.31 0.59
C ARG A 419 13.36 -14.61 1.74
N TYR A 420 14.58 -14.10 1.61
CA TYR A 420 15.54 -13.95 2.69
C TYR A 420 15.82 -12.47 2.93
N GLY A 421 16.00 -12.08 4.18
CA GLY A 421 16.40 -10.73 4.52
C GLY A 421 17.20 -10.63 5.80
N ALA A 422 17.97 -9.57 5.92
CA ALA A 422 18.64 -9.20 7.15
C ALA A 422 18.48 -7.70 7.45
N ILE A 423 18.45 -7.37 8.74
CA ILE A 423 18.33 -6.01 9.26
C ILE A 423 19.30 -5.84 10.42
N LYS A 424 19.89 -4.66 10.52
CA LYS A 424 20.67 -4.18 11.67
C LYS A 424 20.13 -2.82 12.08
N THR A 425 19.95 -2.64 13.38
CA THR A 425 19.44 -1.41 13.97
C THR A 425 20.32 -1.00 15.16
N ASP A 426 20.73 0.26 15.17
CA ASP A 426 21.37 0.94 16.30
C ASP A 426 20.47 2.11 16.69
N TYR A 427 19.85 1.98 17.86
CA TYR A 427 18.80 2.86 18.32
C TYR A 427 19.17 3.42 19.69
N LEU A 428 19.47 4.71 19.75
CA LEU A 428 19.76 5.46 20.96
C LEU A 428 18.76 6.61 21.09
N GLN A 429 18.23 6.83 22.29
CA GLN A 429 17.35 7.97 22.56
C GLN A 429 17.32 8.34 24.04
N VAL A 430 17.27 9.62 24.33
CA VAL A 430 16.87 10.16 25.63
C VAL A 430 15.36 10.40 25.68
N TYR A 431 14.74 9.90 26.73
CA TYR A 431 13.30 10.00 26.98
C TYR A 431 12.99 10.93 28.15
N ASN A 432 11.85 11.62 28.06
CA ASN A 432 11.27 12.32 29.20
C ASN A 432 10.48 11.36 30.09
N LYS A 433 10.54 11.58 31.41
CA LYS A 433 9.61 11.00 32.37
C LYS A 433 8.35 11.86 32.47
N SER A 434 7.27 11.28 33.01
CA SER A 434 6.00 11.99 33.25
C SER A 434 6.13 13.11 34.28
N ASP A 435 7.09 13.00 35.18
CA ASP A 435 7.22 13.87 36.35
C ASP A 435 8.26 14.96 36.12
N PHE A 436 8.00 16.13 36.73
CA PHE A 436 8.94 17.23 36.78
C PHE A 436 9.97 17.04 37.87
N ALA A 437 11.15 17.66 37.70
CA ALA A 437 12.08 17.85 38.79
C ALA A 437 11.54 18.94 39.74
N VAL A 438 11.45 18.62 41.03
CA VAL A 438 11.06 19.58 42.06
C VAL A 438 12.25 20.49 42.35
N VAL A 439 12.11 21.79 42.04
CA VAL A 439 13.16 22.80 42.19
C VAL A 439 12.98 23.63 43.47
N ASN A 440 11.73 23.91 43.85
CA ASN A 440 11.35 24.61 45.06
C ASN A 440 10.36 23.76 45.89
N PRO A 441 10.84 22.85 46.74
CA PRO A 441 9.97 21.97 47.53
C PRO A 441 9.18 22.70 48.62
N ALA A 442 9.59 23.92 49.01
CA ALA A 442 8.90 24.71 50.04
C ALA A 442 7.59 25.33 49.55
N VAL A 443 7.44 25.49 48.22
CA VAL A 443 6.25 26.06 47.59
C VAL A 443 5.79 25.09 46.49
N PRO A 444 4.89 24.13 46.78
CA PRO A 444 4.51 23.08 45.84
C PRO A 444 4.02 23.62 44.48
N ASP A 445 3.25 24.71 44.50
CA ASP A 445 2.67 25.33 43.30
C ASP A 445 3.60 26.35 42.60
N ASP A 446 4.87 26.43 42.99
CA ASP A 446 5.86 27.29 42.32
C ASP A 446 5.96 26.90 40.83
N PRO A 447 5.81 27.84 39.88
CA PRO A 447 5.99 27.56 38.45
C PRO A 447 7.30 26.84 38.12
N ALA A 448 8.38 27.06 38.87
CA ALA A 448 9.66 26.38 38.67
C ALA A 448 9.56 24.83 38.82
N ASN A 449 8.63 24.33 39.64
CA ASN A 449 8.38 22.90 39.83
C ASN A 449 7.70 22.23 38.63
N PHE A 450 7.23 23.00 37.65
CA PHE A 450 6.51 22.50 36.46
C PHE A 450 7.25 22.82 35.15
N ARG A 451 8.57 23.03 35.24
CA ARG A 451 9.40 23.52 34.12
C ARG A 451 10.48 22.53 33.69
N VAL A 452 11.16 21.90 34.66
CA VAL A 452 12.32 21.03 34.42
C VAL A 452 11.87 19.58 34.30
N LEU A 453 12.12 18.96 33.14
CA LEU A 453 11.77 17.57 32.83
C LEU A 453 12.85 16.62 33.32
N GLN A 454 12.43 15.56 34.02
CA GLN A 454 13.30 14.44 34.31
C GLN A 454 13.46 13.55 33.07
N ARG A 455 14.65 12.99 32.89
CA ARG A 455 14.99 12.21 31.69
C ARG A 455 15.68 10.88 32.03
N TYR A 456 15.73 9.99 31.06
CA TYR A 456 16.52 8.76 31.12
C TYR A 456 16.96 8.31 29.72
N PRO A 457 18.14 7.70 29.57
CA PRO A 457 18.57 7.16 28.29
C PRO A 457 17.98 5.77 28.02
N PHE A 458 17.82 5.50 26.75
CA PHE A 458 17.45 4.22 26.17
C PHE A 458 18.44 3.87 25.05
N SER A 459 18.87 2.62 24.99
CA SER A 459 19.69 2.10 23.90
C SER A 459 19.26 0.69 23.51
N SER A 460 19.25 0.41 22.21
CA SER A 460 19.05 -0.94 21.70
C SER A 460 19.88 -1.18 20.45
N LYS A 461 20.65 -2.27 20.48
CA LYS A 461 21.40 -2.80 19.33
C LYS A 461 20.81 -4.13 18.93
N GLU A 462 20.36 -4.21 17.70
CA GLU A 462 19.65 -5.38 17.19
C GLU A 462 20.16 -5.83 15.83
N SER A 463 20.13 -7.15 15.63
CA SER A 463 20.29 -7.75 14.32
C SER A 463 19.26 -8.86 14.12
N ALA A 464 18.46 -8.74 13.07
CA ALA A 464 17.46 -9.74 12.74
C ALA A 464 17.67 -10.33 11.34
N ARG A 465 17.26 -11.59 11.19
CA ARG A 465 17.22 -12.32 9.92
C ARG A 465 15.86 -12.96 9.76
N LEU A 466 15.40 -13.02 8.52
CA LEU A 466 14.13 -13.62 8.15
C LEU A 466 14.33 -14.51 6.92
N PHE A 467 13.70 -15.68 6.94
CA PHE A 467 13.48 -16.51 5.77
C PHE A 467 12.00 -16.89 5.71
N THR A 468 11.38 -16.74 4.54
CA THR A 468 10.00 -17.13 4.29
C THR A 468 9.90 -17.84 2.95
N ILE A 469 9.08 -18.89 2.88
CA ILE A 469 8.75 -19.58 1.64
C ILE A 469 7.29 -20.02 1.69
N ASP A 470 6.55 -19.81 0.61
CA ASP A 470 5.16 -20.19 0.46
C ASP A 470 4.97 -20.91 -0.87
N ASN A 471 4.50 -22.15 -0.81
CA ASN A 471 4.28 -23.03 -1.95
C ASN A 471 2.77 -23.21 -2.14
N GLN A 472 2.28 -22.96 -3.34
CA GLN A 472 0.86 -22.93 -3.64
C GLN A 472 0.55 -23.79 -4.86
N ALA A 473 -0.53 -24.57 -4.78
CA ALA A 473 -1.13 -25.24 -5.92
C ALA A 473 -2.58 -24.76 -6.04
N GLN A 474 -2.90 -24.11 -7.14
CA GLN A 474 -4.24 -23.61 -7.45
C GLN A 474 -4.86 -24.51 -8.53
N ALA A 475 -6.09 -24.98 -8.30
CA ALA A 475 -6.88 -25.71 -9.30
C ALA A 475 -8.18 -24.98 -9.61
N LYS A 476 -8.47 -24.79 -10.90
CA LYS A 476 -9.78 -24.31 -11.37
C LYS A 476 -10.57 -25.49 -11.92
N VAL A 477 -11.67 -25.84 -11.27
CA VAL A 477 -12.48 -27.03 -11.60
C VAL A 477 -13.94 -26.63 -11.75
N SER A 478 -14.61 -27.15 -12.77
CA SER A 478 -16.06 -26.97 -12.97
C SER A 478 -16.77 -28.30 -12.75
N LEU A 479 -17.77 -28.32 -11.87
CA LEU A 479 -18.61 -29.48 -11.56
C LEU A 479 -20.07 -29.10 -11.81
N GLY A 480 -20.56 -29.34 -13.02
CA GLY A 480 -21.86 -28.83 -13.46
C GLY A 480 -21.89 -27.29 -13.44
N GLU A 481 -22.82 -26.71 -12.70
CA GLU A 481 -22.95 -25.26 -12.52
C GLU A 481 -21.96 -24.66 -11.51
N TRP A 482 -21.25 -25.50 -10.76
CA TRP A 482 -20.36 -25.07 -9.69
C TRP A 482 -18.95 -24.83 -10.24
N GLN A 483 -18.43 -23.62 -10.05
CA GLN A 483 -17.05 -23.28 -10.42
C GLN A 483 -16.21 -23.16 -9.15
N HIS A 484 -15.21 -24.01 -9.01
CA HIS A 484 -14.30 -24.05 -7.88
C HIS A 484 -12.96 -23.44 -8.24
N THR A 485 -12.42 -22.60 -7.36
CA THR A 485 -11.01 -22.22 -7.34
C THR A 485 -10.41 -22.70 -6.03
N LEU A 486 -9.85 -23.90 -6.09
CA LEU A 486 -9.18 -24.56 -4.98
C LEU A 486 -7.75 -24.02 -4.86
N LEU A 487 -7.32 -23.77 -3.63
CA LEU A 487 -5.97 -23.35 -3.29
C LEU A 487 -5.44 -24.22 -2.15
N PHE A 488 -4.40 -24.98 -2.43
CA PHE A 488 -3.63 -25.73 -1.45
C PHE A 488 -2.31 -25.01 -1.24
N GLY A 489 -1.81 -24.97 -0.01
CA GLY A 489 -0.46 -24.47 0.20
C GLY A 489 0.21 -24.92 1.47
N VAL A 490 1.54 -24.82 1.42
CA VAL A 490 2.45 -25.11 2.53
C VAL A 490 3.45 -23.99 2.60
N ASP A 491 3.47 -23.30 3.74
CA ASP A 491 4.45 -22.27 4.01
C ASP A 491 5.35 -22.62 5.18
N TYR A 492 6.55 -22.04 5.15
CA TYR A 492 7.52 -22.07 6.23
C TYR A 492 8.12 -20.69 6.41
N GLN A 493 8.27 -20.29 7.66
CA GLN A 493 8.97 -19.08 8.02
C GLN A 493 9.89 -19.31 9.21
N ARG A 494 11.01 -18.59 9.20
CA ARG A 494 11.95 -18.53 10.31
C ARG A 494 12.48 -17.12 10.48
N SER A 495 12.35 -16.57 11.68
CA SER A 495 12.99 -15.31 12.07
C SER A 495 13.90 -15.55 13.26
N ARG A 496 14.97 -14.76 13.35
CA ARG A 496 15.91 -14.73 14.47
C ARG A 496 16.29 -13.28 14.73
N ASN A 497 16.08 -12.80 15.94
CA ASN A 497 16.51 -11.49 16.41
C ASN A 497 17.54 -11.67 17.53
N ASP A 498 18.73 -11.10 17.40
CA ASP A 498 19.63 -10.88 18.53
C ASP A 498 19.41 -9.43 18.98
N GLN A 499 19.08 -9.25 20.25
CA GLN A 499 18.72 -7.95 20.81
C GLN A 499 19.47 -7.73 22.12
N ARG A 500 20.09 -6.56 22.26
CA ARG A 500 20.61 -6.04 23.51
C ARG A 500 20.05 -4.64 23.76
N THR A 501 19.34 -4.48 24.86
CA THR A 501 18.60 -3.25 25.19
C THR A 501 18.88 -2.81 26.62
N ASP A 502 19.23 -1.54 26.78
CA ASP A 502 19.40 -0.85 28.05
C ASP A 502 18.26 0.20 28.18
N ASN A 503 17.58 0.20 29.32
CA ASN A 503 16.46 1.11 29.62
C ASN A 503 16.66 1.82 30.97
N SER A 504 17.93 2.08 31.29
CA SER A 504 18.37 2.73 32.53
C SER A 504 19.63 3.53 32.23
N GLY A 505 20.07 4.33 33.20
CA GLY A 505 21.26 5.17 33.07
C GLY A 505 21.04 6.56 33.63
N THR A 506 21.97 7.46 33.34
CA THR A 506 21.94 8.86 33.82
C THR A 506 22.09 9.83 32.67
N VAL A 507 21.36 10.93 32.76
CA VAL A 507 21.43 12.09 31.87
C VAL A 507 20.91 13.28 32.68
N SER A 508 21.42 14.49 32.44
CA SER A 508 20.93 15.68 33.13
C SER A 508 19.44 15.92 32.85
N ASN A 509 18.74 16.51 33.82
CA ASN A 509 17.39 17.02 33.57
C ASN A 509 17.45 18.21 32.59
N ILE A 510 16.33 18.53 31.94
CA ILE A 510 16.30 19.61 30.94
C ILE A 510 15.11 20.53 31.17
N ASP A 511 15.29 21.81 30.93
CA ASP A 511 14.18 22.77 30.87
C ASP A 511 13.31 22.46 29.63
N GLY A 512 12.02 22.20 29.82
CA GLY A 512 11.12 21.84 28.73
C GLY A 512 10.68 23.02 27.86
N TYR A 513 10.98 24.26 28.24
CA TYR A 513 10.61 25.48 27.50
C TYR A 513 11.81 26.16 26.86
N ASP A 514 12.99 26.04 27.46
CA ASP A 514 14.26 26.57 26.94
C ASP A 514 15.40 25.54 27.11
N PRO A 515 15.41 24.47 26.30
CA PRO A 515 16.32 23.34 26.50
C PRO A 515 17.78 23.71 26.20
N VAL A 516 18.67 23.32 27.11
CA VAL A 516 20.14 23.35 26.91
C VAL A 516 20.65 21.92 26.96
N HIS A 517 21.18 21.44 25.84
CA HIS A 517 21.68 20.06 25.70
C HIS A 517 23.09 19.92 26.25
N THR A 518 23.32 18.91 27.10
CA THR A 518 24.55 18.74 27.89
C THR A 518 25.45 17.62 27.40
N ASN A 519 24.93 16.71 26.56
CA ASN A 519 25.63 15.53 26.03
C ASN A 519 26.33 14.68 27.12
N ASP A 520 25.72 14.59 28.30
CA ASP A 520 26.25 13.85 29.46
C ASP A 520 25.59 12.48 29.65
N VAL A 521 25.15 11.88 28.54
CA VAL A 521 24.38 10.63 28.54
C VAL A 521 25.26 9.43 28.89
N ARG A 522 24.84 8.65 29.90
CA ARG A 522 25.47 7.39 30.29
C ARG A 522 24.43 6.28 30.38
N PRO A 523 24.31 5.42 29.36
CA PRO A 523 23.46 4.24 29.41
C PRO A 523 23.87 3.32 30.57
N GLY A 524 22.89 2.71 31.21
CA GLY A 524 23.08 1.76 32.29
C GLY A 524 23.37 0.34 31.79
N THR A 525 23.05 -0.65 32.61
CA THR A 525 23.16 -2.08 32.24
C THR A 525 21.96 -2.54 31.41
N PRO A 526 22.13 -3.56 30.56
CA PRO A 526 21.02 -4.09 29.76
C PRO A 526 19.97 -4.70 30.66
N TRP A 527 18.71 -4.37 30.39
CA TRP A 527 17.56 -5.05 31.00
C TRP A 527 17.12 -6.27 30.18
N PHE A 528 17.50 -6.30 28.89
CA PHE A 528 17.21 -7.39 27.99
C PHE A 528 18.43 -7.66 27.09
N ASP A 529 18.98 -8.87 27.15
CA ASP A 529 20.01 -9.35 26.21
C ASP A 529 19.68 -10.79 25.87
N ALA A 530 19.13 -11.02 24.68
CA ALA A 530 18.68 -12.35 24.28
C ALA A 530 18.65 -12.53 22.77
N ARG A 531 18.64 -13.80 22.38
CA ARG A 531 18.28 -14.24 21.03
C ARG A 531 16.87 -14.82 21.04
N THR A 532 15.99 -14.21 20.26
CA THR A 532 14.63 -14.70 20.03
C THR A 532 14.50 -15.27 18.62
N SER A 533 14.18 -16.55 18.51
CA SER A 533 13.88 -17.21 17.23
C SER A 533 12.45 -17.73 17.18
N LEU A 534 11.82 -17.54 16.03
CA LEU A 534 10.49 -18.05 15.73
C LEU A 534 10.60 -18.88 14.46
N SER A 535 10.00 -20.07 14.46
CA SER A 535 9.81 -20.88 13.26
C SER A 535 8.37 -21.35 13.20
N GLN A 536 7.75 -21.28 12.02
CA GLN A 536 6.38 -21.73 11.83
C GLN A 536 6.26 -22.44 10.49
N THR A 537 5.57 -23.58 10.51
CA THR A 537 5.11 -24.29 9.32
C THR A 537 3.59 -24.30 9.35
N GLY A 538 2.95 -24.02 8.22
CA GLY A 538 1.51 -24.22 8.12
C GLY A 538 1.05 -24.79 6.79
N PHE A 539 -0.02 -25.56 6.91
CA PHE A 539 -0.73 -26.21 5.81
C PHE A 539 -2.10 -25.55 5.69
N TYR A 540 -2.44 -25.05 4.52
CA TYR A 540 -3.72 -24.38 4.29
C TYR A 540 -4.42 -24.90 3.04
N LEU A 541 -5.74 -24.86 3.12
CA LEU A 541 -6.66 -25.18 2.03
C LEU A 541 -7.75 -24.11 2.01
N GLN A 542 -8.06 -23.61 0.83
CA GLN A 542 -9.20 -22.73 0.61
C GLN A 542 -9.90 -23.11 -0.69
N ASP A 543 -11.23 -23.04 -0.69
CA ASP A 543 -12.06 -23.14 -1.88
C ASP A 543 -12.88 -21.86 -2.06
N GLN A 544 -12.84 -21.28 -3.25
CA GLN A 544 -13.76 -20.25 -3.71
C GLN A 544 -14.75 -20.89 -4.68
N ILE A 545 -16.01 -20.96 -4.26
CA ILE A 545 -17.06 -21.68 -4.96
C ILE A 545 -18.04 -20.67 -5.54
N LYS A 546 -18.17 -20.63 -6.86
CA LYS A 546 -19.20 -19.84 -7.55
C LYS A 546 -20.34 -20.74 -8.01
N TRP A 547 -21.56 -20.32 -7.72
CA TRP A 547 -22.78 -20.97 -8.18
C TRP A 547 -23.86 -19.93 -8.44
N GLY A 548 -24.20 -19.73 -9.72
CA GLY A 548 -25.04 -18.62 -10.16
C GLY A 548 -24.47 -17.27 -9.69
N ASN A 549 -25.25 -16.54 -8.89
CA ASN A 549 -24.85 -15.26 -8.31
C ASN A 549 -24.17 -15.40 -6.93
N TRP A 550 -23.97 -16.61 -6.41
CA TRP A 550 -23.35 -16.82 -5.11
C TRP A 550 -21.87 -17.09 -5.22
N VAL A 551 -21.08 -16.50 -4.32
CA VAL A 551 -19.67 -16.81 -4.12
C VAL A 551 -19.46 -17.20 -2.67
N ALA A 552 -19.15 -18.46 -2.40
CA ALA A 552 -18.75 -18.94 -1.08
C ALA A 552 -17.22 -19.03 -1.01
N THR A 553 -16.65 -18.73 0.16
CA THR A 553 -15.24 -18.97 0.46
C THR A 553 -15.14 -19.79 1.74
N LEU A 554 -14.54 -20.97 1.66
CA LEU A 554 -14.30 -21.84 2.80
C LEU A 554 -12.81 -22.10 2.92
N GLY A 555 -12.24 -21.98 4.11
CA GLY A 555 -10.82 -22.22 4.29
C GLY A 555 -10.46 -22.72 5.68
N GLY A 556 -9.41 -23.52 5.74
CA GLY A 556 -8.85 -24.07 6.96
C GLY A 556 -7.33 -24.10 6.89
N ARG A 557 -6.70 -23.93 8.05
CA ARG A 557 -5.25 -23.97 8.17
C ARG A 557 -4.83 -24.62 9.48
N HIS A 558 -3.80 -25.46 9.41
CA HIS A 558 -3.12 -26.00 10.58
C HIS A 558 -1.71 -25.43 10.66
N ASP A 559 -1.37 -24.83 11.79
CA ASP A 559 -0.05 -24.28 12.07
C ASP A 559 0.65 -25.00 13.22
N SER A 560 1.96 -25.17 13.08
CA SER A 560 2.89 -25.53 14.14
C SER A 560 3.95 -24.46 14.23
N ALA A 561 3.97 -23.73 15.34
CA ALA A 561 4.91 -22.65 15.60
C ALA A 561 5.78 -22.96 16.81
N THR A 562 7.06 -22.63 16.73
CA THR A 562 8.01 -22.78 17.83
C THR A 562 8.69 -21.44 18.05
N THR A 563 8.63 -20.94 19.29
CA THR A 563 9.41 -19.78 19.73
C THR A 563 10.46 -20.24 20.71
N ARG A 564 11.70 -19.77 20.53
CA ARG A 564 12.82 -20.03 21.45
C ARG A 564 13.48 -18.72 21.83
N VAL A 565 13.61 -18.46 23.13
CA VAL A 565 14.27 -17.29 23.71
C VAL A 565 15.49 -17.77 24.49
N GLN A 566 16.68 -17.34 24.08
CA GLN A 566 17.94 -17.66 24.72
C GLN A 566 18.51 -16.38 25.33
N SER A 567 18.45 -16.28 26.66
CA SER A 567 18.92 -15.11 27.40
C SER A 567 20.43 -15.18 27.61
N HIS A 568 21.13 -14.08 27.32
CA HIS A 568 22.55 -13.92 27.62
C HIS A 568 22.78 -13.26 29.00
N LEU A 569 21.72 -12.82 29.67
CA LEU A 569 21.81 -12.22 31.01
C LEU A 569 21.94 -13.29 32.11
N ASP A 570 21.09 -14.32 32.04
CA ASP A 570 20.99 -15.38 33.05
C ASP A 570 21.25 -16.79 32.47
N GLY A 571 21.50 -16.89 31.16
CA GLY A 571 21.75 -18.16 30.47
C GLY A 571 20.52 -19.02 30.23
N SER A 572 19.31 -18.53 30.53
CA SER A 572 18.07 -19.30 30.36
C SER A 572 17.75 -19.57 28.87
N ASP A 573 17.16 -20.73 28.59
CA ASP A 573 16.75 -21.15 27.24
C ASP A 573 15.33 -21.69 27.27
N THR A 574 14.38 -20.84 26.89
CA THR A 574 12.95 -21.16 26.89
C THR A 574 12.51 -21.54 25.48
N ARG A 575 11.90 -22.71 25.32
CA ARG A 575 11.34 -23.17 24.04
C ARG A 575 9.87 -23.54 24.21
N VAL A 576 9.00 -22.88 23.45
CA VAL A 576 7.56 -23.12 23.43
C VAL A 576 7.15 -23.56 22.03
N THR A 577 6.29 -24.59 21.93
CA THR A 577 5.72 -25.05 20.66
C THR A 577 4.21 -25.07 20.76
N ASP A 578 3.58 -24.34 19.84
CA ASP A 578 2.14 -24.18 19.73
C ASP A 578 1.62 -24.83 18.45
N ARG A 579 0.46 -25.47 18.56
CA ARG A 579 -0.27 -25.98 17.41
C ARG A 579 -1.68 -25.45 17.41
N LYS A 580 -2.14 -24.97 16.25
CA LYS A 580 -3.48 -24.37 16.15
C LYS A 580 -4.09 -24.63 14.79
N PHE A 581 -5.36 -25.03 14.80
CA PHE A 581 -6.22 -24.96 13.62
C PHE A 581 -6.96 -23.63 13.61
N THR A 582 -6.99 -22.97 12.46
CA THR A 582 -7.78 -21.76 12.20
C THR A 582 -8.65 -21.96 10.97
N SER A 583 -9.81 -21.32 10.96
CA SER A 583 -10.82 -21.46 9.92
C SER A 583 -11.41 -20.12 9.49
N ARG A 584 -11.96 -20.10 8.29
CA ARG A 584 -12.76 -19.00 7.76
C ARG A 584 -13.89 -19.51 6.89
N ALA A 585 -14.99 -18.77 6.90
CA ALA A 585 -16.11 -18.98 6.00
C ALA A 585 -16.66 -17.62 5.58
N GLY A 586 -17.10 -17.49 4.33
CA GLY A 586 -17.74 -16.29 3.85
C GLY A 586 -18.67 -16.58 2.69
N LEU A 587 -19.69 -15.74 2.54
CA LEU A 587 -20.68 -15.85 1.48
C LEU A 587 -20.98 -14.46 0.92
N VAL A 588 -20.97 -14.33 -0.39
CA VAL A 588 -21.30 -13.12 -1.15
C VAL A 588 -22.43 -13.44 -2.11
N TYR A 589 -23.38 -12.53 -2.27
CA TYR A 589 -24.37 -12.58 -3.35
C TYR A 589 -24.11 -11.45 -4.35
N LEU A 590 -23.82 -11.77 -5.60
CA LEU A 590 -23.54 -10.83 -6.68
C LEU A 590 -24.82 -10.49 -7.43
N HIS A 591 -25.44 -9.36 -7.08
CA HIS A 591 -26.61 -8.88 -7.82
C HIS A 591 -26.18 -8.26 -9.16
N PRO A 592 -26.89 -8.51 -10.28
CA PRO A 592 -26.52 -8.00 -11.61
C PRO A 592 -26.37 -6.47 -11.72
N SER A 593 -27.03 -5.71 -10.84
CA SER A 593 -26.89 -4.25 -10.82
C SER A 593 -25.60 -3.75 -10.14
N GLY A 594 -24.72 -4.64 -9.66
CA GLY A 594 -23.42 -4.30 -9.07
C GLY A 594 -23.37 -4.29 -7.54
N TRP A 595 -24.47 -4.67 -6.87
CA TRP A 595 -24.51 -4.81 -5.40
C TRP A 595 -24.02 -6.19 -4.97
N ALA A 596 -23.26 -6.22 -3.87
CA ALA A 596 -22.74 -7.45 -3.29
C ALA A 596 -22.80 -7.44 -1.75
N PRO A 597 -23.93 -7.84 -1.13
CA PRO A 597 -23.96 -8.13 0.30
C PRO A 597 -23.12 -9.38 0.61
N TYR A 598 -22.48 -9.37 1.77
CA TYR A 598 -21.70 -10.50 2.25
C TYR A 598 -21.76 -10.67 3.77
N VAL A 599 -21.45 -11.90 4.21
CA VAL A 599 -21.21 -12.24 5.61
C VAL A 599 -19.93 -13.07 5.70
N SER A 600 -19.22 -12.97 6.81
CA SER A 600 -17.98 -13.72 7.03
C SER A 600 -17.68 -14.01 8.49
N TYR A 601 -16.97 -15.10 8.68
CA TYR A 601 -16.31 -15.55 9.90
C TYR A 601 -14.83 -15.77 9.62
N SER A 602 -13.95 -15.28 10.50
CA SER A 602 -12.51 -15.48 10.37
C SER A 602 -11.82 -15.57 11.73
N GLU A 603 -10.75 -16.36 11.79
CA GLU A 603 -9.95 -16.59 12.99
C GLU A 603 -8.49 -16.14 12.79
N SER A 604 -7.84 -15.79 13.90
CA SER A 604 -6.40 -15.61 13.97
C SER A 604 -5.79 -16.24 15.21
N PHE A 605 -4.47 -16.42 15.18
CA PHE A 605 -3.71 -16.80 16.36
C PHE A 605 -2.31 -16.16 16.34
N SER A 606 -1.75 -15.97 17.54
CA SER A 606 -0.37 -15.56 17.73
C SER A 606 0.27 -16.39 18.85
N PRO A 607 1.35 -17.15 18.56
CA PRO A 607 2.16 -17.82 19.58
C PRO A 607 2.75 -16.85 20.60
N THR A 608 3.02 -17.33 21.81
CA THR A 608 3.77 -16.61 22.84
C THR A 608 4.82 -17.52 23.47
N ALA A 609 5.95 -16.95 23.90
CA ALA A 609 7.06 -17.68 24.52
C ALA A 609 7.08 -17.57 26.05
N THR A 610 5.97 -17.18 26.66
CA THR A 610 5.87 -16.95 28.10
C THR A 610 5.53 -18.22 28.85
N ILE A 611 6.29 -18.51 29.91
CA ILE A 611 6.00 -19.58 30.87
C ILE A 611 5.15 -18.98 32.00
N ASP A 612 4.10 -19.69 32.40
CA ASP A 612 3.34 -19.36 33.60
C ASP A 612 4.18 -19.68 34.84
N PRO A 613 4.49 -18.69 35.69
CA PRO A 613 5.34 -18.89 36.86
C PRO A 613 4.71 -19.80 37.94
N GLU A 614 3.38 -19.95 37.97
CA GLU A 614 2.70 -20.80 38.96
C GLU A 614 2.65 -22.26 38.53
N THR A 615 2.34 -22.50 37.25
CA THR A 615 2.19 -23.88 36.73
C THR A 615 3.48 -24.43 36.12
N ASN A 616 4.45 -23.55 35.86
CA ASN A 616 5.69 -23.85 35.14
C ASN A 616 5.44 -24.49 33.76
N THR A 617 4.32 -24.12 33.13
CA THR A 617 3.95 -24.55 31.77
C THR A 617 3.85 -23.35 30.82
N PRO A 618 4.09 -23.53 29.51
CA PRO A 618 3.90 -22.46 28.54
C PRO A 618 2.45 -21.97 28.50
N LEU A 619 2.29 -20.65 28.40
CA LEU A 619 1.00 -20.04 28.08
C LEU A 619 0.55 -20.45 26.67
N LYS A 620 -0.76 -20.57 26.47
CA LYS A 620 -1.38 -20.92 25.18
C LYS A 620 -1.17 -19.77 24.17
N PRO A 621 -1.45 -19.97 22.88
CA PRO A 621 -1.49 -18.87 21.92
C PRO A 621 -2.61 -17.88 22.22
N GLU A 622 -2.36 -16.62 21.89
CA GLU A 622 -3.43 -15.64 21.73
C GLU A 622 -4.30 -16.00 20.53
N THR A 623 -5.59 -15.70 20.58
CA THR A 623 -6.52 -15.97 19.49
C THR A 623 -7.37 -14.75 19.15
N GLY A 624 -7.71 -14.60 17.87
CA GLY A 624 -8.65 -13.63 17.37
C GLY A 624 -9.82 -14.31 16.68
N ARG A 625 -11.03 -13.75 16.79
CA ARG A 625 -12.18 -14.16 15.98
C ARG A 625 -13.02 -12.96 15.59
N GLN A 626 -13.57 -13.01 14.38
CA GLN A 626 -14.41 -11.94 13.87
C GLN A 626 -15.65 -12.49 13.17
N TYR A 627 -16.78 -11.84 13.42
CA TYR A 627 -17.95 -11.87 12.55
C TYR A 627 -18.05 -10.52 11.83
N GLU A 628 -18.27 -10.55 10.53
CA GLU A 628 -18.46 -9.34 9.73
C GLU A 628 -19.62 -9.53 8.75
N ALA A 629 -20.45 -8.51 8.62
CA ALA A 629 -21.45 -8.39 7.58
C ALA A 629 -21.23 -7.09 6.82
N GLY A 630 -21.38 -7.09 5.50
CA GLY A 630 -21.15 -5.89 4.71
C GLY A 630 -21.93 -5.87 3.41
N LEU A 631 -21.87 -4.71 2.76
CA LEU A 631 -22.49 -4.43 1.48
C LEU A 631 -21.50 -3.67 0.62
N ARG A 632 -21.27 -4.16 -0.59
CA ARG A 632 -20.49 -3.44 -1.60
C ARG A 632 -21.33 -3.04 -2.78
N TYR A 633 -20.89 -2.00 -3.46
CA TYR A 633 -21.43 -1.58 -4.73
C TYR A 633 -20.30 -1.21 -5.69
N GLN A 634 -20.29 -1.82 -6.88
CA GLN A 634 -19.37 -1.49 -7.95
C GLN A 634 -20.17 -1.42 -9.27
N PRO A 635 -20.38 -0.22 -9.83
CA PRO A 635 -21.02 -0.07 -11.13
C PRO A 635 -20.20 -0.74 -12.25
N ALA A 636 -20.88 -1.09 -13.34
CA ALA A 636 -20.25 -1.74 -14.49
C ALA A 636 -19.16 -0.89 -15.18
N ASP A 637 -19.16 0.43 -14.98
CA ASP A 637 -18.13 1.32 -15.52
C ASP A 637 -16.76 1.15 -14.85
N GLY A 638 -16.70 0.48 -13.69
CA GLY A 638 -15.48 0.22 -12.93
C GLY A 638 -14.83 1.46 -12.32
N LYS A 639 -15.46 2.64 -12.38
CA LYS A 639 -14.88 3.92 -11.93
C LYS A 639 -15.19 4.26 -10.49
N SER A 640 -16.04 3.46 -9.85
CA SER A 640 -16.50 3.68 -8.49
C SER A 640 -16.52 2.39 -7.68
N ARG A 641 -16.18 2.48 -6.40
CA ARG A 641 -16.37 1.41 -5.41
C ARG A 641 -16.93 2.01 -4.13
N TYR A 642 -17.89 1.31 -3.54
CA TYR A 642 -18.47 1.66 -2.25
C TYR A 642 -18.52 0.42 -1.37
N GLY A 643 -18.30 0.60 -0.07
CA GLY A 643 -18.29 -0.46 0.92
C GLY A 643 -18.85 0.01 2.25
N ILE A 644 -19.67 -0.83 2.86
CA ILE A 644 -20.19 -0.69 4.22
C ILE A 644 -19.92 -2.01 4.93
N ALA A 645 -19.36 -1.98 6.13
CA ALA A 645 -19.13 -3.18 6.93
C ALA A 645 -19.46 -2.92 8.40
N VAL A 646 -20.05 -3.91 9.06
CA VAL A 646 -20.22 -3.98 10.52
C VAL A 646 -19.51 -5.21 11.04
N PHE A 647 -18.81 -5.08 12.17
CA PHE A 647 -17.97 -6.16 12.69
C PHE A 647 -18.05 -6.31 14.21
N ASP A 648 -17.90 -7.54 14.70
CA ASP A 648 -17.62 -7.91 16.10
C ASP A 648 -16.31 -8.72 16.11
N LEU A 649 -15.25 -8.09 16.60
CA LEU A 649 -13.90 -8.62 16.69
C LEU A 649 -13.54 -8.85 18.15
N ARG A 650 -13.00 -10.04 18.46
CA ARG A 650 -12.51 -10.36 19.80
C ARG A 650 -11.09 -10.88 19.76
N ARG A 651 -10.23 -10.35 20.64
CA ARG A 651 -8.91 -10.90 20.99
C ARG A 651 -9.02 -11.57 22.35
N ARG A 652 -8.50 -12.80 22.45
CA ARG A 652 -8.60 -13.66 23.62
C ARG A 652 -7.25 -14.24 23.99
N ASN A 653 -7.11 -14.55 25.28
CA ASN A 653 -5.95 -15.18 25.87
C ASN A 653 -4.67 -14.36 25.62
N TYR A 654 -4.78 -13.02 25.59
CA TYR A 654 -3.58 -12.18 25.62
C TYR A 654 -3.04 -12.09 27.05
N ILE A 655 -1.74 -11.83 27.18
CA ILE A 655 -1.08 -11.77 28.48
C ILE A 655 -1.45 -10.45 29.16
N THR A 656 -2.00 -10.56 30.35
CA THR A 656 -2.17 -9.47 31.33
C THR A 656 -1.20 -9.70 32.49
N TYR A 657 -0.91 -8.66 33.26
CA TYR A 657 0.01 -8.76 34.41
C TYR A 657 -0.75 -8.52 35.71
N THR A 658 -0.39 -9.25 36.77
CA THR A 658 -0.88 -8.97 38.12
C THR A 658 -0.24 -7.68 38.66
N PRO A 659 -0.75 -7.10 39.78
CA PRO A 659 -0.09 -5.98 40.45
C PRO A 659 1.36 -6.27 40.89
N THR A 660 1.73 -7.54 41.04
CA THR A 660 3.10 -8.01 41.34
C THR A 660 3.88 -8.38 40.06
N PHE A 661 3.43 -7.92 38.90
CA PHE A 661 4.02 -8.14 37.58
C PHE A 661 4.16 -9.62 37.16
N GLN A 662 3.31 -10.50 37.68
CA GLN A 662 3.27 -11.90 37.21
C GLN A 662 2.40 -12.01 35.95
N PRO A 663 2.88 -12.65 34.86
CA PRO A 663 2.09 -12.82 33.66
C PRO A 663 0.93 -13.81 33.88
N LYS A 664 -0.26 -13.43 33.42
CA LYS A 664 -1.48 -14.24 33.43
C LYS A 664 -2.16 -14.17 32.08
N GLN A 665 -2.73 -15.28 31.63
CA GLN A 665 -3.38 -15.35 30.33
C GLN A 665 -4.91 -15.24 30.43
N THR A 666 -5.38 -14.16 31.05
CA THR A 666 -6.82 -13.91 31.27
C THR A 666 -7.39 -12.82 30.38
N GLY A 667 -6.56 -12.21 29.53
CA GLY A 667 -6.94 -11.07 28.71
C GLY A 667 -8.02 -11.38 27.65
N GLU A 668 -9.10 -10.59 27.64
CA GLU A 668 -10.03 -10.49 26.52
C GLU A 668 -10.32 -9.02 26.17
N ILE A 669 -10.30 -8.67 24.87
CA ILE A 669 -10.72 -7.37 24.33
C ILE A 669 -11.80 -7.60 23.27
N SER A 670 -12.87 -6.81 23.32
CA SER A 670 -13.94 -6.78 22.32
C SER A 670 -13.98 -5.43 21.61
N VAL A 671 -13.86 -5.47 20.28
CA VAL A 671 -13.99 -4.30 19.42
C VAL A 671 -15.18 -4.51 18.48
N ARG A 672 -16.11 -3.57 18.51
CA ARG A 672 -17.28 -3.54 17.61
C ARG A 672 -17.32 -2.22 16.88
N GLY A 673 -17.66 -2.26 15.60
CA GLY A 673 -17.72 -1.05 14.82
C GLY A 673 -18.43 -1.17 13.48
N LEU A 674 -18.47 -0.02 12.82
CA LEU A 674 -18.97 0.17 11.47
C LEU A 674 -17.91 0.93 10.67
N GLU A 675 -17.69 0.52 9.42
CA GLU A 675 -16.79 1.14 8.47
C GLU A 675 -17.54 1.49 7.19
N LEU A 676 -17.31 2.69 6.66
CA LEU A 676 -17.75 3.12 5.33
C LEU A 676 -16.52 3.49 4.51
N GLU A 677 -16.49 3.06 3.26
CA GLU A 677 -15.45 3.40 2.30
C GLU A 677 -16.09 3.72 0.94
N ALA A 678 -15.59 4.75 0.28
CA ALA A 678 -15.92 5.01 -1.11
C ALA A 678 -14.71 5.57 -1.87
N ALA A 679 -14.53 5.14 -3.11
CA ALA A 679 -13.63 5.78 -4.06
C ALA A 679 -14.36 5.87 -5.40
N PHE A 680 -14.56 7.07 -5.92
CA PHE A 680 -15.43 7.30 -7.08
C PHE A 680 -15.08 8.59 -7.83
N GLN A 681 -15.65 8.73 -9.03
CA GLN A 681 -15.49 9.91 -9.89
C GLN A 681 -16.83 10.61 -10.12
N PRO A 682 -17.22 11.61 -9.31
CA PRO A 682 -18.52 12.27 -9.45
C PRO A 682 -18.63 13.11 -10.74
N LEU A 683 -17.49 13.62 -11.22
CA LEU A 683 -17.36 14.37 -12.47
C LEU A 683 -16.17 13.82 -13.25
N ARG A 684 -16.12 14.06 -14.57
CA ARG A 684 -14.97 13.71 -15.38
C ARG A 684 -13.71 14.38 -14.80
N ASN A 685 -12.66 13.60 -14.59
CA ASN A 685 -11.38 14.04 -14.02
C ASN A 685 -11.44 14.53 -12.56
N MET A 686 -12.53 14.28 -11.84
CA MET A 686 -12.61 14.51 -10.39
C MET A 686 -12.57 13.17 -9.68
N ASN A 687 -11.64 12.99 -8.76
CA ASN A 687 -11.58 11.81 -7.89
C ASN A 687 -12.02 12.20 -6.48
N VAL A 688 -12.72 11.28 -5.81
CA VAL A 688 -13.11 11.41 -4.40
C VAL A 688 -12.85 10.10 -3.68
N VAL A 689 -12.18 10.16 -2.54
CA VAL A 689 -12.01 9.05 -1.59
C VAL A 689 -12.62 9.47 -0.26
N LEU A 690 -13.51 8.64 0.29
CA LEU A 690 -14.17 8.83 1.57
C LEU A 690 -13.92 7.63 2.46
N ALA A 691 -13.66 7.88 3.73
CA ALA A 691 -13.59 6.85 4.75
C ALA A 691 -14.24 7.33 6.04
N TYR A 692 -15.04 6.49 6.66
CA TYR A 692 -15.62 6.72 7.98
C TYR A 692 -15.51 5.46 8.83
N THR A 693 -15.23 5.64 10.11
CA THR A 693 -15.16 4.55 11.08
C THR A 693 -15.85 4.98 12.37
N TYR A 694 -16.77 4.14 12.80
CA TYR A 694 -17.44 4.26 14.08
C TYR A 694 -17.06 3.07 14.96
N THR A 695 -16.38 3.32 16.08
CA THR A 695 -15.96 2.30 17.04
C THR A 695 -16.45 2.65 18.44
N PRO A 696 -17.72 2.35 18.78
CA PRO A 696 -18.30 2.71 20.06
C PRO A 696 -17.74 1.93 21.24
N ARG A 697 -17.24 0.71 20.99
CA ARG A 697 -16.74 -0.23 22.00
C ARG A 697 -15.42 -0.83 21.52
N ALA A 698 -14.36 -0.62 22.29
CA ALA A 698 -13.06 -1.26 22.14
C ALA A 698 -12.53 -1.62 23.55
N ILE A 699 -13.31 -2.44 24.27
CA ILE A 699 -13.21 -2.58 25.72
C ILE A 699 -12.49 -3.86 26.13
N VAL A 700 -11.75 -3.79 27.23
CA VAL A 700 -11.22 -4.96 27.95
C VAL A 700 -12.40 -5.63 28.67
N THR A 701 -12.68 -6.88 28.34
CA THR A 701 -13.78 -7.68 28.94
C THR A 701 -13.27 -8.70 29.95
N ALA A 702 -11.98 -9.03 29.95
CA ALA A 702 -11.33 -9.84 30.96
C ALA A 702 -9.86 -9.43 31.14
N SER A 703 -9.37 -9.41 32.39
CA SER A 703 -7.99 -9.14 32.76
C SER A 703 -7.67 -9.71 34.16
N SER A 704 -6.40 -9.96 34.46
CA SER A 704 -5.90 -10.24 35.81
C SER A 704 -5.91 -9.02 36.73
N THR A 705 -6.08 -7.82 36.17
CA THR A 705 -6.15 -6.56 36.91
C THR A 705 -7.57 -6.00 36.79
N PRO A 706 -8.40 -6.09 37.85
CA PRO A 706 -9.81 -5.70 37.79
C PRO A 706 -10.08 -4.25 37.35
N SER A 707 -9.15 -3.33 37.62
CA SER A 707 -9.26 -1.92 37.24
C SER A 707 -9.09 -1.65 35.74
N GLU A 708 -8.67 -2.65 34.95
CA GLU A 708 -8.60 -2.57 33.49
C GLU A 708 -9.94 -2.94 32.82
N ILE A 709 -10.77 -3.74 33.50
CA ILE A 709 -12.03 -4.25 32.93
C ILE A 709 -13.00 -3.08 32.70
N GLY A 710 -13.55 -2.99 31.49
CA GLY A 710 -14.43 -1.91 31.05
C GLY A 710 -13.70 -0.75 30.37
N LYS A 711 -12.38 -0.63 30.52
CA LYS A 711 -11.57 0.41 29.86
C LYS A 711 -11.16 0.00 28.44
N GLN A 712 -10.75 0.97 27.63
CA GLN A 712 -10.13 0.74 26.33
C GLN A 712 -8.62 0.55 26.43
N MET A 713 -8.07 -0.50 25.82
CA MET A 713 -6.62 -0.74 25.81
C MET A 713 -5.87 0.27 24.93
N GLN A 714 -6.31 0.42 23.67
CA GLN A 714 -5.73 1.37 22.72
C GLN A 714 -6.56 2.66 22.69
N ALA A 715 -5.92 3.79 22.35
CA ALA A 715 -6.57 5.07 22.17
C ALA A 715 -7.42 5.08 20.88
N VAL A 716 -8.59 4.45 20.93
CA VAL A 716 -9.51 4.36 19.80
C VAL A 716 -10.55 5.46 19.90
N SER A 717 -10.53 6.38 18.92
CA SER A 717 -11.56 7.42 18.85
C SER A 717 -12.87 6.83 18.31
N ARG A 718 -13.98 7.22 18.96
CA ARG A 718 -15.33 6.72 18.61
C ARG A 718 -15.71 7.01 17.17
N ASN A 719 -15.35 8.18 16.64
CA ASN A 719 -15.62 8.58 15.26
C ASN A 719 -14.30 8.98 14.59
N GLN A 720 -14.08 8.48 13.38
CA GLN A 720 -12.96 8.85 12.52
C GLN A 720 -13.51 9.08 11.13
N PHE A 721 -13.10 10.16 10.47
CA PHE A 721 -13.58 10.52 9.14
C PHE A 721 -12.42 11.05 8.32
N SER A 722 -12.35 10.69 7.04
CA SER A 722 -11.45 11.34 6.10
C SER A 722 -12.08 11.46 4.73
N VAL A 723 -11.70 12.53 4.04
CA VAL A 723 -12.08 12.80 2.65
C VAL A 723 -10.86 13.33 1.92
N TRP A 724 -10.57 12.77 0.75
CA TRP A 724 -9.65 13.36 -0.23
C TRP A 724 -10.40 13.60 -1.53
N THR A 725 -10.17 14.74 -2.15
CA THR A 725 -10.64 14.99 -3.51
C THR A 725 -9.57 15.69 -4.33
N ASP A 726 -9.48 15.35 -5.60
CA ASP A 726 -8.70 16.09 -6.57
C ASP A 726 -9.43 16.24 -7.91
N TYR A 727 -9.05 17.28 -8.63
CA TYR A 727 -9.58 17.61 -9.95
C TYR A 727 -8.44 17.91 -10.92
N ARG A 728 -8.60 17.43 -12.17
CA ARG A 728 -7.64 17.69 -13.25
C ARG A 728 -8.27 18.42 -14.44
N TYR A 729 -7.60 19.49 -14.87
CA TYR A 729 -8.05 20.33 -15.99
C TYR A 729 -6.86 20.90 -16.77
N MET A 730 -6.74 20.56 -18.06
CA MET A 730 -5.69 21.08 -18.95
C MET A 730 -4.28 21.00 -18.34
N GLY A 731 -3.91 19.85 -17.78
CA GLY A 731 -2.63 19.64 -17.09
C GLY A 731 -2.60 20.10 -15.63
N LEU A 732 -3.42 21.08 -15.22
CA LEU A 732 -3.55 21.50 -13.82
C LEU A 732 -4.16 20.38 -12.96
N LYS A 733 -3.57 20.15 -11.79
CA LYS A 733 -4.02 19.23 -10.75
C LYS A 733 -4.24 20.00 -9.46
N MET A 734 -5.40 19.87 -8.84
CA MET A 734 -5.71 20.49 -7.55
C MET A 734 -6.32 19.43 -6.64
N GLY A 735 -5.75 19.25 -5.45
CA GLY A 735 -6.20 18.30 -4.45
C GLY A 735 -6.40 18.95 -3.09
N LEU A 736 -7.42 18.50 -2.35
CA LEU A 736 -7.69 18.90 -0.98
C LEU A 736 -8.20 17.68 -0.20
N GLY A 737 -7.70 17.51 1.01
CA GLY A 737 -8.17 16.48 1.92
C GLY A 737 -8.34 16.98 3.34
N ALA A 738 -9.18 16.29 4.10
CA ALA A 738 -9.39 16.52 5.52
C ALA A 738 -9.45 15.17 6.25
N ARG A 739 -8.82 15.11 7.42
CA ARG A 739 -8.80 13.94 8.30
C ARG A 739 -9.22 14.38 9.70
N PHE A 740 -10.29 13.78 10.22
CA PHE A 740 -10.87 14.04 11.52
C PHE A 740 -10.72 12.82 12.43
N MET A 741 -10.28 13.08 13.65
CA MET A 741 -10.17 12.10 14.73
C MET A 741 -10.97 12.61 15.93
N GLY A 742 -11.93 11.81 16.41
CA GLY A 742 -12.71 12.12 17.59
C GLY A 742 -11.89 12.14 18.88
N SER A 743 -12.48 12.68 19.94
CA SER A 743 -11.87 12.66 21.28
C SER A 743 -11.78 11.22 21.81
N ASN A 744 -10.76 10.96 22.63
CA ASN A 744 -10.52 9.68 23.32
C ASN A 744 -9.93 9.94 24.72
N LEU A 745 -9.70 8.88 25.50
CA LEU A 745 -9.15 8.96 26.87
C LEU A 745 -7.68 8.52 26.94
N GLY A 746 -6.97 8.49 25.80
CA GLY A 746 -5.61 8.00 25.71
C GLY A 746 -5.50 6.46 25.80
N TYR A 747 -4.26 5.98 25.77
CA TYR A 747 -3.95 4.56 25.93
C TYR A 747 -4.35 4.07 27.31
N GLN A 748 -5.01 2.91 27.41
CA GLN A 748 -5.52 2.32 28.67
C GLN A 748 -6.47 3.24 29.47
N GLU A 749 -7.08 4.23 28.81
CA GLU A 749 -7.84 5.32 29.47
C GLU A 749 -7.03 6.00 30.60
N SER A 750 -5.72 6.14 30.39
CA SER A 750 -4.80 6.68 31.40
C SER A 750 -4.72 8.21 31.41
N ALA A 751 -5.27 8.90 30.41
CA ALA A 751 -5.25 10.36 30.37
C ALA A 751 -6.14 10.94 31.48
N SER A 752 -5.65 11.95 32.19
CA SER A 752 -6.40 12.63 33.28
C SER A 752 -7.61 13.43 32.78
N ALA A 753 -7.66 13.76 31.48
CA ALA A 753 -8.77 14.42 30.81
C ALA A 753 -8.95 13.86 29.38
N PRO A 754 -10.12 14.06 28.75
CA PRO A 754 -10.31 13.66 27.35
C PRO A 754 -9.31 14.36 26.43
N VAL A 755 -8.56 13.57 25.64
CA VAL A 755 -7.73 14.07 24.56
C VAL A 755 -8.65 14.72 23.52
N PRO A 756 -8.46 16.01 23.19
CA PRO A 756 -9.38 16.72 22.30
C PRO A 756 -9.44 16.10 20.89
N SER A 757 -10.60 16.22 20.24
CA SER A 757 -10.71 15.90 18.82
C SER A 757 -9.87 16.86 17.97
N TYR A 758 -9.49 16.40 16.78
CA TYR A 758 -8.76 17.24 15.83
C TYR A 758 -9.19 16.96 14.39
N THR A 759 -8.99 17.98 13.56
CA THR A 759 -9.10 17.91 12.10
C THR A 759 -7.83 18.50 11.53
N VAL A 760 -7.18 17.77 10.64
CA VAL A 760 -6.03 18.22 9.86
C VAL A 760 -6.40 18.22 8.38
N MET A 761 -5.90 19.20 7.64
CA MET A 761 -6.16 19.36 6.21
C MET A 761 -4.88 19.16 5.42
N ASP A 762 -4.97 18.53 4.25
CA ASP A 762 -3.85 18.32 3.34
C ASP A 762 -4.23 18.91 1.97
N ALA A 763 -3.26 19.38 1.18
CA ALA A 763 -3.51 19.96 -0.13
C ALA A 763 -2.43 19.60 -1.15
N MET A 764 -2.82 19.64 -2.43
CA MET A 764 -1.92 19.45 -3.56
C MET A 764 -2.24 20.46 -4.68
N LEU A 765 -1.20 21.02 -5.28
CA LEU A 765 -1.28 21.78 -6.53
C LEU A 765 -0.22 21.23 -7.48
N GLY A 766 -0.56 20.92 -8.72
CA GLY A 766 0.39 20.40 -9.69
C GLY A 766 0.04 20.76 -11.12
N TYR A 767 0.99 20.52 -12.02
CA TYR A 767 0.83 20.81 -13.44
C TYR A 767 1.60 19.78 -14.28
N ASP A 768 0.88 19.11 -15.17
CA ASP A 768 1.43 18.17 -16.16
C ASP A 768 1.59 18.89 -17.50
N PHE A 769 2.79 18.85 -18.08
CA PHE A 769 3.08 19.40 -19.40
C PHE A 769 4.18 18.60 -20.09
N GLU A 770 3.97 18.25 -21.36
CA GLU A 770 4.89 17.40 -22.12
C GLU A 770 5.26 16.12 -21.34
N ARG A 771 6.53 15.99 -20.96
CA ARG A 771 7.11 14.88 -20.20
C ARG A 771 7.28 15.18 -18.71
N TRP A 772 6.89 16.38 -18.27
CA TRP A 772 7.04 16.87 -16.91
C TRP A 772 5.73 16.78 -16.12
N SER A 773 5.86 16.42 -14.85
CA SER A 773 4.82 16.54 -13.84
C SER A 773 5.40 17.30 -12.64
N LEU A 774 4.87 18.50 -12.39
CA LEU A 774 5.19 19.28 -11.21
C LEU A 774 4.10 19.11 -10.15
N ALA A 775 4.47 19.08 -8.87
CA ALA A 775 3.54 19.03 -7.76
C ALA A 775 4.09 19.75 -6.53
N LEU A 776 3.24 20.44 -5.78
CA LEU A 776 3.46 20.94 -4.43
C LEU A 776 2.43 20.28 -3.53
N ASN A 777 2.89 19.45 -2.60
CA ASN A 777 2.06 18.79 -1.60
C ASN A 777 2.29 19.45 -0.24
N VAL A 778 1.22 19.78 0.48
CA VAL A 778 1.27 20.34 1.83
C VAL A 778 0.39 19.50 2.75
N ARG A 779 0.99 18.80 3.70
CA ARG A 779 0.26 18.03 4.74
C ARG A 779 0.13 18.88 5.99
N ASN A 780 -1.00 18.76 6.70
CA ASN A 780 -1.36 19.67 7.80
C ASN A 780 -1.25 21.15 7.38
N LEU A 781 -1.95 21.51 6.31
CA LEU A 781 -1.98 22.81 5.64
C LEU A 781 -2.14 23.99 6.60
N THR A 782 -3.02 23.86 7.60
CA THR A 782 -3.30 24.89 8.61
C THR A 782 -2.26 24.93 9.74
N ASN A 783 -1.26 24.06 9.70
CA ASN A 783 -0.22 23.90 10.72
C ASN A 783 -0.80 23.74 12.14
N LYS A 784 -1.83 22.91 12.26
CA LYS A 784 -2.49 22.66 13.54
C LYS A 784 -1.55 21.89 14.46
N ALA A 785 -1.31 22.40 15.66
CA ALA A 785 -0.74 21.62 16.76
C ALA A 785 -1.86 20.81 17.42
N TYR A 786 -1.72 19.49 17.47
CA TYR A 786 -2.72 18.60 18.05
C TYR A 786 -2.07 17.46 18.81
N ILE A 787 -2.73 17.00 19.87
CA ILE A 787 -2.32 15.83 20.65
C ILE A 787 -2.91 14.60 19.97
N SER A 788 -2.07 13.65 19.59
CA SER A 788 -2.56 12.42 18.93
C SER A 788 -2.92 11.34 19.94
N ASN A 789 -2.17 11.24 21.04
CA ASN A 789 -2.37 10.27 22.12
C ASN A 789 -1.69 10.74 23.41
N CYS A 790 -2.23 10.30 24.56
CA CYS A 790 -1.61 10.39 25.88
C CYS A 790 -1.55 8.99 26.51
N SER A 791 -0.46 8.69 27.21
CA SER A 791 -0.21 7.40 27.83
C SER A 791 0.71 7.58 29.02
N ALA A 792 0.31 7.05 30.18
CA ALA A 792 1.12 7.04 31.40
C ALA A 792 1.67 8.43 31.78
N GLY A 793 0.81 9.45 31.80
CA GLY A 793 1.19 10.82 32.15
C GLY A 793 1.97 11.59 31.08
N ILE A 794 2.21 10.98 29.90
CA ILE A 794 2.90 11.60 28.77
C ILE A 794 1.96 11.76 27.57
N CYS A 795 1.84 12.97 27.05
CA CYS A 795 1.15 13.28 25.80
C CYS A 795 2.12 13.53 24.65
N ARG A 796 1.68 13.18 23.44
CA ARG A 796 2.47 13.31 22.21
C ARG A 796 1.71 14.12 21.18
N TYR A 797 2.42 15.06 20.57
CA TYR A 797 1.90 15.82 19.44
C TYR A 797 1.96 15.00 18.15
N GLY A 798 1.00 15.24 17.26
CA GLY A 798 1.04 14.71 15.90
C GLY A 798 1.95 15.52 14.98
N ASP A 799 2.06 15.07 13.72
CA ASP A 799 2.93 15.70 12.73
C ASP A 799 2.53 17.17 12.45
N LEU A 800 3.54 18.05 12.47
CA LEU A 800 3.39 19.45 12.07
C LEU A 800 3.25 19.57 10.54
N ARG A 801 3.05 20.79 10.04
CA ARG A 801 2.98 21.03 8.60
C ARG A 801 4.24 20.55 7.89
N THR A 802 4.07 19.81 6.80
CA THR A 802 5.14 19.46 5.88
C THR A 802 4.80 19.91 4.45
N ALA A 803 5.76 20.50 3.75
CA ALA A 803 5.61 21.01 2.39
C ALA A 803 6.70 20.46 1.47
N VAL A 804 6.30 19.82 0.37
CA VAL A 804 7.20 19.17 -0.59
C VAL A 804 6.84 19.58 -2.01
N ALA A 805 7.81 20.16 -2.72
CA ALA A 805 7.75 20.36 -4.16
C ALA A 805 8.45 19.19 -4.87
N THR A 806 7.84 18.71 -5.94
CA THR A 806 8.27 17.57 -6.75
C THR A 806 8.29 17.94 -8.22
N ALA A 807 9.35 17.58 -8.92
CA ALA A 807 9.43 17.59 -10.36
C ALA A 807 9.75 16.18 -10.85
N THR A 808 8.90 15.63 -11.71
CA THR A 808 9.06 14.29 -12.30
C THR A 808 9.15 14.42 -13.81
N TYR A 809 10.10 13.75 -14.44
CA TYR A 809 10.29 13.68 -15.88
C TYR A 809 10.18 12.23 -16.36
N ARG A 810 9.34 11.96 -17.38
CA ARG A 810 9.05 10.61 -17.90
C ARG A 810 9.30 10.51 -19.41
N TRP A 811 9.97 9.47 -19.90
CA TRP A 811 10.30 9.35 -21.34
C TRP A 811 10.39 7.93 -21.89
#